data_AF-A0A6I6JT19-F1
#
_entry.id   AF-A0A6I6JT19-F1
#
_cell.length_a   1.000
_cell.length_b   1.000
_cell.length_c   1.000
_cell.angle_alpha   90.00
_cell.angle_beta   90.00
_cell.angle_gamma   90.00
#
_symmetry.space_group_name_H-M   'P 1'
#
loop_
_entity.id
_entity.type
_entity.pdbx_description
1 polymer ?
#
loop_
_entity_poly.entity_id
_entity_poly.type
_entity_poly.pdbx_seq_one_letter_code
_entity_poly.pdbx_strand_id
1 'polypeptide(L)'
;MNHKPNQLSRKIKQFAGIAFLFFSSHFSFAQEQPDLPIIDISGETEQQVVIAEGTEDIYQGHPTTVLLPDGKTIYSVWSTGHGGPAGTMSVSHNGGLTWSRIDNILPAGFRLHSNCPSIYRMMDKKSGKVRLWVYSQFKNVDGEKIPMPRIMSEDGGKSWKEYPALGEKFECVMTFSSVVRLKDGNYMGFYHRRKGESLVVLQTKTNDGGMTWSDPEVIADVDGKKPCEPFVFRSPNQKELCCLMRENTHQGRSLMMFSKDEGKTWSQPEDTPWGLTGDRHMGVYTKDGRLVIAFRDMALNSPTAGHFVAWIGKYEDIKNGKPGEYRVKLLHSYAGRDCGYPGMEILPDGTIVATTYIKYWDDQRKHSVICTRFQINELDAMVAKQIVEKSIINQQPFFQLQTLYKNKRMPVIIASEGTVYAFADAGSLLRKSADNGKTWSPEKEILPGKNLKGNVILDENTGELLVLSPSGENPCLYRSSDKGATWKKENIEIKPNVMGHGTYGKAPINIISMEPGITLKNGEHKGRLIIAGRIQPPNGDNAQEYWMYNYNTSIYSDDNGKTWQVSDAIMTGTGEGAVAELSNGSVYYNSRSHMSVDHKRRIAWSYDGGNRYVDWQVSDELYEIGEPFYFKYGSKPSYGCKAGLVRIPDGVIDAEDVLLYSMPDWKGGWRYQLTVWASFNGTSTWPIKRLIDADFSAYSSLTVGEDGTIFLLYEGGEEKLYDEINVAIFNLPWLLDGDNS
;
A
#
# COMPACT_ATOMS: atom_id res chain seq x y z
N MET A 1 52.32 62.40 -26.22
CA MET A 1 53.22 63.31 -25.48
C MET A 1 53.24 62.87 -24.03
N ASN A 2 54.45 62.61 -23.51
CA ASN A 2 54.96 62.83 -22.13
C ASN A 2 54.02 62.52 -20.94
N HIS A 3 54.37 61.77 -19.88
CA HIS A 3 55.66 61.35 -19.30
C HIS A 3 55.40 60.16 -18.34
N LYS A 4 56.43 59.34 -18.11
CA LYS A 4 56.58 58.28 -17.10
C LYS A 4 56.57 58.84 -15.63
N PRO A 5 57.00 58.07 -14.61
CA PRO A 5 56.29 57.08 -13.79
C PRO A 5 56.31 57.51 -12.30
N ASN A 6 55.74 56.75 -11.34
CA ASN A 6 56.43 56.50 -10.05
C ASN A 6 55.70 55.54 -9.09
N GLN A 7 56.52 54.59 -8.63
CA GLN A 7 56.65 54.05 -7.27
C GLN A 7 55.54 53.20 -6.64
N LEU A 8 55.84 51.90 -6.61
CA LEU A 8 55.49 50.95 -5.55
C LEU A 8 55.98 51.45 -4.17
N SER A 9 55.10 51.40 -3.16
CA SER A 9 55.46 50.83 -1.85
C SER A 9 54.24 50.37 -1.03
N ARG A 10 54.10 49.04 -0.92
CA ARG A 10 53.67 48.21 0.23
C ARG A 10 52.72 48.81 1.30
N LYS A 11 51.56 48.17 1.49
CA LYS A 11 51.19 47.26 2.62
C LYS A 11 49.72 46.83 2.47
N ILE A 12 49.44 45.56 2.12
CA ILE A 12 49.02 44.44 3.00
C ILE A 12 47.53 44.46 3.42
N LYS A 13 46.81 43.53 2.79
CA LYS A 13 45.73 42.61 3.23
C LYS A 13 44.25 43.05 3.35
N GLN A 14 43.49 42.19 2.67
CA GLN A 14 42.15 41.65 2.96
C GLN A 14 40.92 42.48 2.56
N PHE A 15 40.38 42.16 1.38
CA PHE A 15 38.94 42.14 1.14
C PHE A 15 38.55 40.79 0.54
N ALA A 16 37.58 40.14 1.17
CA ALA A 16 36.96 38.91 0.73
C ALA A 16 36.17 39.17 -0.56
N GLY A 17 36.44 38.38 -1.61
CA GLY A 17 35.66 38.37 -2.83
C GLY A 17 34.38 37.57 -2.63
N ILE A 18 33.24 38.25 -2.68
CA ILE A 18 31.92 37.63 -2.82
C ILE A 18 31.81 37.18 -4.28
N ALA A 19 31.82 35.86 -4.50
CA ALA A 19 31.50 35.27 -5.79
C ALA A 19 29.98 35.38 -6.03
N PHE A 20 29.57 36.16 -7.02
CA PHE A 20 28.22 36.14 -7.55
C PHE A 20 28.02 34.82 -8.32
N LEU A 21 27.37 33.84 -7.68
CA LEU A 21 26.79 32.69 -8.36
C LEU A 21 25.50 33.16 -9.05
N PHE A 22 25.54 33.24 -10.38
CA PHE A 22 24.34 33.32 -11.20
C PHE A 22 23.57 32.00 -11.07
N PHE A 23 22.55 31.98 -10.21
CA PHE A 23 21.50 30.97 -10.30
C PHE A 23 20.63 31.30 -11.51
N SER A 24 20.85 30.60 -12.62
CA SER A 24 19.88 30.52 -13.70
C SER A 24 18.71 29.65 -13.23
N SER A 25 17.72 30.26 -12.58
CA SER A 25 16.44 29.61 -12.30
C SER A 25 15.70 29.39 -13.62
N HIS A 26 15.88 28.21 -14.22
CA HIS A 26 14.93 27.72 -15.20
C HIS A 26 13.66 27.34 -14.42
N PHE A 27 12.73 28.27 -14.27
CA PHE A 27 11.35 27.94 -14.00
C PHE A 27 10.81 27.27 -15.26
N SER A 28 10.99 25.95 -15.36
CA SER A 28 10.11 25.15 -16.21
C SER A 28 8.73 25.24 -15.57
N PHE A 29 7.80 25.98 -16.18
CA PHE A 29 6.40 25.80 -15.84
C PHE A 29 6.09 24.33 -16.14
N ALA A 30 5.92 23.52 -15.10
CA ALA A 30 5.47 22.14 -15.26
C ALA A 30 4.18 22.19 -16.07
N GLN A 31 4.21 21.61 -17.27
CA GLN A 31 3.05 21.58 -18.14
C GLN A 31 1.93 20.85 -17.38
N GLU A 32 0.73 21.43 -17.33
CA GLU A 32 -0.42 20.75 -16.76
C GLU A 32 -0.79 19.56 -17.64
N GLN A 33 -0.31 18.38 -17.27
CA GLN A 33 -0.51 17.13 -17.98
C GLN A 33 -0.82 16.02 -16.98
N PRO A 34 -1.53 14.97 -17.42
CA PRO A 34 -1.66 13.75 -16.65
C PRO A 34 -0.29 13.22 -16.23
N ASP A 35 -0.08 13.06 -14.94
CA ASP A 35 1.19 12.63 -14.32
C ASP A 35 1.05 11.30 -13.56
N LEU A 36 -0.02 10.54 -13.82
CA LEU A 36 -0.36 9.29 -13.16
C LEU A 36 -0.89 8.23 -14.13
N PRO A 37 -0.64 6.94 -13.87
CA PRO A 37 -1.39 5.85 -14.49
C PRO A 37 -2.90 5.99 -14.25
N ILE A 38 -3.69 5.58 -15.24
CA ILE A 38 -5.15 5.61 -15.17
C ILE A 38 -5.68 4.20 -15.44
N ILE A 39 -6.42 3.66 -14.48
CA ILE A 39 -7.21 2.46 -14.62
C ILE A 39 -8.66 2.86 -14.96
N ASP A 40 -9.31 2.10 -15.84
CA ASP A 40 -10.72 2.33 -16.18
C ASP A 40 -11.53 1.07 -15.87
N ILE A 41 -12.33 1.13 -14.80
CA ILE A 41 -13.28 0.08 -14.42
C ILE A 41 -14.73 0.48 -14.72
N SER A 42 -14.94 1.59 -15.42
CA SER A 42 -16.30 2.11 -15.64
C SER A 42 -17.18 1.19 -16.49
N GLY A 43 -16.58 0.25 -17.22
CA GLY A 43 -17.27 -0.80 -17.97
C GLY A 43 -17.62 -2.06 -17.18
N GLU A 44 -17.14 -2.21 -15.94
CA GLU A 44 -17.34 -3.40 -15.07
C GLU A 44 -18.73 -3.32 -14.40
N THR A 45 -19.79 -3.45 -15.21
CA THR A 45 -21.17 -3.21 -14.78
C THR A 45 -21.66 -4.19 -13.70
N GLU A 46 -21.06 -5.37 -13.58
CA GLU A 46 -21.34 -6.37 -12.56
C GLU A 46 -20.93 -5.92 -11.14
N GLN A 47 -20.00 -4.97 -11.05
CA GLN A 47 -19.57 -4.34 -9.80
C GLN A 47 -20.44 -3.13 -9.42
N GLN A 48 -21.40 -2.76 -10.28
CA GLN A 48 -22.18 -1.54 -10.17
C GLN A 48 -23.63 -1.84 -9.78
N VAL A 49 -24.15 -1.09 -8.82
CA VAL A 49 -25.50 -1.26 -8.29
C VAL A 49 -26.27 0.06 -8.42
N VAL A 50 -27.39 0.01 -9.11
CA VAL A 50 -28.33 1.14 -9.22
C VAL A 50 -29.12 1.24 -7.91
N ILE A 51 -28.91 2.31 -7.15
CA ILE A 51 -29.66 2.61 -5.91
C ILE A 51 -31.00 3.24 -6.27
N ALA A 52 -30.99 4.16 -7.23
CA ALA A 52 -32.16 4.82 -7.76
C ALA A 52 -31.95 5.19 -9.22
N GLU A 53 -32.80 4.64 -10.09
CA GLU A 53 -32.79 4.93 -11.51
C GLU A 53 -33.38 6.33 -11.78
N GLY A 54 -32.70 7.09 -12.64
CA GLY A 54 -33.25 8.27 -13.29
C GLY A 54 -34.21 7.88 -14.42
N THR A 55 -35.26 8.67 -14.61
CA THR A 55 -36.19 8.51 -15.75
C THR A 55 -36.11 9.74 -16.65
N GLU A 56 -36.90 9.79 -17.73
CA GLU A 56 -37.02 11.00 -18.56
C GLU A 56 -37.46 12.22 -17.72
N ASP A 57 -38.25 11.98 -16.67
CA ASP A 57 -38.78 13.03 -15.80
C ASP A 57 -37.98 13.21 -14.52
N ILE A 58 -37.49 12.12 -13.94
CA ILE A 58 -36.91 12.11 -12.59
C ILE A 58 -35.38 12.12 -12.67
N TYR A 59 -34.79 13.19 -12.17
CA TYR A 59 -33.36 13.30 -11.91
C TYR A 59 -33.08 12.89 -10.46
N GLN A 60 -32.13 11.97 -10.25
CA GLN A 60 -31.59 11.63 -8.93
C GLN A 60 -30.23 12.33 -8.74
N GLY A 61 -30.04 13.03 -7.62
CA GLY A 61 -28.90 13.93 -7.44
C GLY A 61 -28.35 13.98 -6.03
N HIS A 62 -27.04 14.23 -5.93
CA HIS A 62 -26.34 14.60 -4.70
C HIS A 62 -26.50 13.60 -3.53
N PRO A 63 -26.09 12.32 -3.70
CA PRO A 63 -26.13 11.37 -2.61
C PRO A 63 -25.06 11.67 -1.56
N THR A 64 -25.30 11.15 -0.36
CA THR A 64 -24.31 10.92 0.69
C THR A 64 -24.63 9.60 1.38
N THR A 65 -23.60 8.95 1.93
CA THR A 65 -23.74 7.64 2.57
C THR A 65 -23.21 7.64 4.00
N VAL A 66 -23.62 6.64 4.77
CA VAL A 66 -22.95 6.27 6.03
C VAL A 66 -23.03 4.75 6.22
N LEU A 67 -21.88 4.10 6.46
CA LEU A 67 -21.79 2.72 6.93
C LEU A 67 -21.99 2.63 8.44
N LEU A 68 -22.82 1.68 8.89
CA LEU A 68 -23.04 1.40 10.30
C LEU A 68 -21.96 0.45 10.88
N PRO A 69 -21.79 0.43 12.21
CA PRO A 69 -20.78 -0.42 12.88
C PRO A 69 -20.95 -1.94 12.69
N ASP A 70 -22.08 -2.40 12.15
CA ASP A 70 -22.26 -3.81 11.79
C ASP A 70 -21.47 -4.21 10.54
N GLY A 71 -20.82 -3.25 9.87
CA GLY A 71 -19.93 -3.47 8.74
C GLY A 71 -20.67 -3.80 7.44
N LYS A 72 -22.00 -3.69 7.39
CA LYS A 72 -22.79 -4.05 6.22
C LYS A 72 -24.03 -3.20 5.98
N THR A 73 -24.55 -2.51 6.99
CA THR A 73 -25.71 -1.64 6.81
C THR A 73 -25.26 -0.27 6.33
N ILE A 74 -25.71 0.15 5.14
CA ILE A 74 -25.37 1.44 4.54
C ILE A 74 -26.66 2.22 4.29
N TYR A 75 -26.71 3.46 4.76
CA TYR A 75 -27.77 4.40 4.38
C TYR A 75 -27.28 5.30 3.25
N SER A 76 -28.15 5.62 2.30
CA SER A 76 -27.91 6.61 1.24
C SER A 76 -29.08 7.59 1.21
N VAL A 77 -28.79 8.88 1.28
CA VAL A 77 -29.78 9.97 1.19
C VAL A 77 -29.40 10.92 0.07
N TRP A 78 -30.39 11.41 -0.69
CA TRP A 78 -30.13 12.26 -1.85
C TRP A 78 -31.30 13.20 -2.14
N SER A 79 -31.13 14.07 -3.14
CA SER A 79 -32.14 15.00 -3.64
C SER A 79 -32.67 14.60 -5.01
N THR A 80 -33.91 14.97 -5.32
CA THR A 80 -34.43 14.89 -6.69
C THR A 80 -34.22 16.22 -7.40
N GLY A 81 -33.77 16.18 -8.66
CA GLY A 81 -33.28 17.36 -9.38
C GLY A 81 -31.88 17.82 -8.96
N HIS A 82 -31.27 18.70 -9.76
CA HIS A 82 -29.98 19.30 -9.44
C HIS A 82 -30.17 20.34 -8.32
N GLY A 83 -30.09 19.86 -7.07
CA GLY A 83 -30.30 20.67 -5.88
C GLY A 83 -31.77 20.95 -5.56
N GLY A 84 -32.67 20.08 -6.01
CA GLY A 84 -34.10 20.17 -5.76
C GLY A 84 -34.51 19.57 -4.40
N PRO A 85 -35.77 19.09 -4.28
CA PRO A 85 -36.30 18.55 -3.04
C PRO A 85 -35.45 17.41 -2.48
N ALA A 86 -35.09 17.51 -1.21
CA ALA A 86 -34.63 16.38 -0.42
C ALA A 86 -35.85 15.56 0.02
N GLY A 87 -35.62 14.33 0.48
CA GLY A 87 -36.73 13.46 0.90
C GLY A 87 -36.58 11.99 0.55
N THR A 88 -35.54 11.64 -0.20
CA THR A 88 -35.34 10.28 -0.70
C THR A 88 -34.20 9.60 0.04
N MET A 89 -34.47 8.42 0.59
CA MET A 89 -33.48 7.63 1.30
C MET A 89 -33.66 6.14 1.02
N SER A 90 -32.54 5.44 0.90
CA SER A 90 -32.47 3.99 0.78
C SER A 90 -31.53 3.42 1.84
N VAL A 91 -31.74 2.15 2.17
CA VAL A 91 -30.85 1.38 3.04
C VAL A 91 -30.45 0.08 2.35
N SER A 92 -29.19 -0.30 2.51
CA SER A 92 -28.66 -1.63 2.21
C SER A 92 -28.32 -2.34 3.52
N HIS A 93 -28.54 -3.65 3.59
CA HIS A 93 -28.17 -4.50 4.74
C HIS A 93 -27.10 -5.56 4.40
N ASN A 94 -26.55 -5.51 3.20
CA ASN A 94 -25.59 -6.47 2.65
C ASN A 94 -24.41 -5.75 1.97
N GLY A 95 -24.00 -4.63 2.56
CA GLY A 95 -22.83 -3.87 2.15
C GLY A 95 -22.98 -3.13 0.84
N GLY A 96 -24.22 -2.85 0.39
CA GLY A 96 -24.49 -2.13 -0.85
C GLY A 96 -24.82 -3.01 -2.07
N LEU A 97 -25.03 -4.32 -1.90
CA LEU A 97 -25.41 -5.23 -3.01
C LEU A 97 -26.87 -5.03 -3.42
N THR A 98 -27.76 -4.79 -2.45
CA THR A 98 -29.17 -4.48 -2.69
C THR A 98 -29.63 -3.34 -1.80
N TRP A 99 -30.64 -2.60 -2.27
CA TRP A 99 -31.13 -1.38 -1.64
C TRP A 99 -32.65 -1.36 -1.57
N SER A 100 -33.18 -0.85 -0.47
CA SER A 100 -34.62 -0.67 -0.24
C SER A 100 -34.93 0.80 0.07
N ARG A 101 -35.94 1.36 -0.60
CA ARG A 101 -36.46 2.70 -0.29
C ARG A 101 -37.15 2.71 1.07
N ILE A 102 -36.92 3.78 1.83
CA ILE A 102 -37.47 3.94 3.19
C ILE A 102 -38.16 5.29 3.39
N ASP A 103 -38.56 5.97 2.31
CA ASP A 103 -39.19 7.29 2.39
C ASP A 103 -40.48 7.31 3.24
N ASN A 104 -41.15 6.16 3.35
CA ASN A 104 -42.38 5.98 4.11
C ASN A 104 -42.20 6.09 5.64
N ILE A 105 -40.98 5.91 6.14
CA ILE A 105 -40.66 6.05 7.58
C ILE A 105 -39.95 7.38 7.90
N LEU A 106 -39.77 8.25 6.91
CA LEU A 106 -39.18 9.57 7.11
C LEU A 106 -40.26 10.58 7.57
N PRO A 107 -39.89 11.61 8.35
CA PRO A 107 -40.85 12.62 8.79
C PRO A 107 -41.42 13.37 7.59
N ALA A 108 -42.72 13.67 7.62
CA ALA A 108 -43.41 14.37 6.53
C ALA A 108 -42.72 15.70 6.16
N GLY A 109 -42.21 16.43 7.16
CA GLY A 109 -41.50 17.70 6.95
C GLY A 109 -40.17 17.58 6.21
N PHE A 110 -39.56 16.39 6.12
CA PHE A 110 -38.33 16.17 5.36
C PHE A 110 -38.52 16.43 3.86
N ARG A 111 -39.73 16.21 3.32
CA ARG A 111 -40.07 16.51 1.92
C ARG A 111 -40.01 17.99 1.56
N LEU A 112 -40.01 18.87 2.57
CA LEU A 112 -39.88 20.31 2.40
C LEU A 112 -38.42 20.77 2.44
N HIS A 113 -37.50 19.88 2.80
CA HIS A 113 -36.07 20.16 2.77
C HIS A 113 -35.60 20.18 1.31
N SER A 114 -34.52 20.89 1.04
CA SER A 114 -34.00 21.03 -0.32
C SER A 114 -32.49 21.13 -0.33
N ASN A 115 -31.95 20.67 -1.46
CA ASN A 115 -30.56 20.71 -1.88
C ASN A 115 -29.56 19.94 -0.98
N CYS A 116 -28.91 18.95 -1.59
CA CYS A 116 -27.75 18.21 -1.07
C CYS A 116 -27.88 17.68 0.37
N PRO A 117 -28.78 16.73 0.64
CA PRO A 117 -28.86 16.15 1.99
C PRO A 117 -27.58 15.37 2.33
N SER A 118 -27.08 15.56 3.55
CA SER A 118 -25.86 14.95 4.08
C SER A 118 -26.14 14.13 5.33
N ILE A 119 -25.73 12.86 5.38
CA ILE A 119 -25.92 11.97 6.53
C ILE A 119 -24.64 11.76 7.34
N TYR A 120 -24.75 11.80 8.68
CA TYR A 120 -23.63 11.58 9.60
C TYR A 120 -24.03 10.77 10.83
N ARG A 121 -23.12 9.91 11.30
CA ARG A 121 -23.25 9.20 12.58
C ARG A 121 -22.40 9.88 13.65
N MET A 122 -23.03 10.33 14.73
CA MET A 122 -22.35 10.99 15.85
C MET A 122 -22.76 10.36 17.18
N MET A 123 -21.83 10.32 18.13
CA MET A 123 -22.08 9.85 19.50
C MET A 123 -21.86 10.98 20.49
N ASP A 124 -22.85 11.23 21.34
CA ASP A 124 -22.66 12.05 22.54
C ASP A 124 -21.81 11.26 23.55
N LYS A 125 -20.58 11.73 23.79
CA LYS A 125 -19.66 11.08 24.71
C LYS A 125 -20.16 11.07 26.16
N LYS A 126 -20.97 12.06 26.57
CA LYS A 126 -21.46 12.17 27.95
C LYS A 126 -22.59 11.21 28.22
N SER A 127 -23.54 11.09 27.29
CA SER A 127 -24.72 10.21 27.46
C SER A 127 -24.56 8.82 26.84
N GLY A 128 -23.57 8.61 25.97
CA GLY A 128 -23.42 7.39 25.18
C GLY A 128 -24.43 7.25 24.03
N LYS A 129 -25.33 8.22 23.85
CA LYS A 129 -26.35 8.17 22.80
C LYS A 129 -25.71 8.35 21.43
N VAL A 130 -26.05 7.44 20.52
CA VAL A 130 -25.64 7.47 19.12
C VAL A 130 -26.79 7.98 18.26
N ARG A 131 -26.48 8.87 17.31
CA ARG A 131 -27.46 9.50 16.43
C ARG A 131 -27.02 9.42 14.99
N LEU A 132 -27.97 9.13 14.11
CA LEU A 132 -27.86 9.43 12.69
C LEU A 132 -28.53 10.77 12.46
N TRP A 133 -27.80 11.70 11.87
CA TRP A 133 -28.29 13.02 11.51
C TRP A 133 -28.31 13.16 10.01
N VAL A 134 -29.39 13.72 9.47
CA VAL A 134 -29.44 14.21 8.09
C VAL A 134 -29.66 15.71 8.14
N TYR A 135 -28.83 16.45 7.41
CA TYR A 135 -28.94 17.89 7.22
C TYR A 135 -29.19 18.19 5.74
N SER A 136 -29.88 19.29 5.41
CA SER A 136 -30.05 19.78 4.03
C SER A 136 -29.69 21.27 3.96
N GLN A 137 -29.63 21.89 2.77
CA GLN A 137 -29.31 23.32 2.68
C GLN A 137 -30.36 24.21 3.37
N PHE A 138 -31.64 24.01 3.04
CA PHE A 138 -32.74 24.79 3.60
C PHE A 138 -34.06 24.00 3.60
N LYS A 139 -35.02 24.47 4.39
CA LYS A 139 -36.43 24.02 4.35
C LYS A 139 -37.29 25.17 3.84
N ASN A 140 -38.15 24.89 2.87
CA ASN A 140 -39.15 25.84 2.40
C ASN A 140 -40.40 25.77 3.27
N VAL A 141 -40.81 26.89 3.86
CA VAL A 141 -42.10 27.04 4.56
C VAL A 141 -42.71 28.37 4.12
N ASP A 142 -43.85 28.33 3.45
CA ASP A 142 -44.59 29.53 3.01
C ASP A 142 -43.76 30.58 2.24
N GLY A 143 -42.76 30.12 1.47
CA GLY A 143 -41.85 30.97 0.70
C GLY A 143 -40.59 31.43 1.45
N GLU A 144 -40.51 31.17 2.76
CA GLU A 144 -39.32 31.40 3.57
C GLU A 144 -38.36 30.21 3.52
N LYS A 145 -37.05 30.50 3.38
CA LYS A 145 -35.98 29.48 3.40
C LYS A 145 -35.33 29.45 4.78
N ILE A 146 -35.63 28.40 5.55
CA ILE A 146 -35.05 28.18 6.86
C ILE A 146 -33.73 27.41 6.70
N PRO A 147 -32.55 27.98 7.06
CA PRO A 147 -31.27 27.33 6.79
C PRO A 147 -30.98 26.10 7.64
N MET A 148 -30.32 25.14 7.01
CA MET A 148 -29.82 23.89 7.59
C MET A 148 -30.83 23.13 8.46
N PRO A 149 -31.98 22.73 7.89
CA PRO A 149 -32.94 21.87 8.57
C PRO A 149 -32.37 20.46 8.75
N ARG A 150 -32.93 19.70 9.69
CA ARG A 150 -32.39 18.39 10.06
C ARG A 150 -33.42 17.39 10.54
N ILE A 151 -33.16 16.12 10.25
CA ILE A 151 -33.87 14.98 10.84
C ILE A 151 -32.88 14.06 11.56
N MET A 152 -33.37 13.26 12.50
CA MET A 152 -32.53 12.44 13.36
C MET A 152 -33.15 11.09 13.69
N SER A 153 -32.30 10.09 13.81
CA SER A 153 -32.61 8.77 14.33
C SER A 153 -31.71 8.43 15.53
N GLU A 154 -32.29 7.88 16.59
CA GLU A 154 -31.61 7.40 17.81
C GLU A 154 -31.60 5.86 17.92
N ASP A 155 -32.23 5.15 16.98
CA ASP A 155 -32.45 3.68 17.01
C ASP A 155 -31.77 2.94 15.85
N GLY A 156 -30.76 3.57 15.25
CA GLY A 156 -30.00 3.00 14.14
C GLY A 156 -30.68 3.12 12.77
N GLY A 157 -31.67 4.00 12.64
CA GLY A 157 -32.33 4.34 11.37
C GLY A 157 -33.66 3.62 11.16
N LYS A 158 -34.23 3.04 12.23
CA LYS A 158 -35.54 2.37 12.21
C LYS A 158 -36.68 3.37 12.30
N SER A 159 -36.48 4.49 13.00
CA SER A 159 -37.40 5.61 13.05
C SER A 159 -36.68 6.94 12.99
N TRP A 160 -37.33 7.93 12.38
CA TRP A 160 -36.77 9.26 12.16
C TRP A 160 -37.73 10.33 12.68
N LYS A 161 -37.18 11.38 13.27
CA LYS A 161 -37.91 12.57 13.72
C LYS A 161 -37.30 13.83 13.17
N GLU A 162 -38.13 14.81 12.84
CA GLU A 162 -37.64 16.14 12.50
C GLU A 162 -37.19 16.88 13.77
N TYR A 163 -36.14 17.70 13.65
CA TYR A 163 -35.57 18.46 14.74
C TYR A 163 -35.40 19.94 14.31
N PRO A 164 -35.44 20.91 15.23
CA PRO A 164 -35.31 22.32 14.86
C PRO A 164 -34.08 22.60 14.00
N ALA A 165 -34.25 23.36 12.93
CA ALA A 165 -33.18 23.78 12.03
C ALA A 165 -32.09 24.56 12.79
N LEU A 166 -30.85 24.56 12.26
CA LEU A 166 -29.77 25.30 12.90
C LEU A 166 -29.88 26.83 12.69
N GLY A 167 -30.65 27.27 11.69
CA GLY A 167 -31.07 28.66 11.54
C GLY A 167 -30.06 29.55 10.82
N GLU A 168 -30.31 30.85 10.83
CA GLU A 168 -29.66 31.86 9.97
C GLU A 168 -28.13 31.85 10.00
N LYS A 169 -27.51 31.59 11.16
CA LYS A 169 -26.04 31.52 11.25
C LYS A 169 -25.43 30.41 10.39
N PHE A 170 -26.22 29.42 10.00
CA PHE A 170 -25.85 28.26 9.19
C PHE A 170 -26.36 28.37 7.74
N GLU A 171 -26.62 29.59 7.25
CA GLU A 171 -26.80 29.82 5.82
C GLU A 171 -25.62 29.24 5.04
N CYS A 172 -25.95 28.44 4.03
CA CYS A 172 -24.97 27.68 3.27
C CYS A 172 -25.42 27.51 1.82
N VAL A 173 -24.46 27.20 0.94
CA VAL A 173 -24.78 26.76 -0.44
C VAL A 173 -25.00 25.25 -0.45
N MET A 174 -24.17 24.52 0.29
CA MET A 174 -24.41 23.14 0.67
C MET A 174 -24.23 23.02 2.18
N THR A 175 -25.02 22.15 2.79
CA THR A 175 -24.88 21.75 4.19
C THR A 175 -23.50 21.14 4.48
N PHE A 176 -23.30 20.60 5.69
CA PHE A 176 -22.10 19.86 6.06
C PHE A 176 -21.64 18.93 4.93
N SER A 177 -20.45 19.25 4.41
CA SER A 177 -19.75 18.46 3.40
C SER A 177 -18.81 17.45 4.06
N SER A 178 -18.39 17.74 5.30
CA SER A 178 -17.57 16.86 6.13
C SER A 178 -17.86 17.08 7.61
N VAL A 179 -17.80 16.00 8.39
CA VAL A 179 -17.80 16.03 9.85
C VAL A 179 -16.69 15.10 10.33
N VAL A 180 -15.75 15.62 11.12
CA VAL A 180 -14.62 14.86 11.66
C VAL A 180 -14.73 14.74 13.18
N ARG A 181 -14.32 13.59 13.71
CA ARG A 181 -14.19 13.39 15.15
C ARG A 181 -12.85 13.93 15.65
N LEU A 182 -12.89 14.71 16.73
CA LEU A 182 -11.73 15.29 17.39
C LEU A 182 -11.16 14.35 18.47
N LYS A 183 -9.91 14.57 18.87
CA LYS A 183 -9.23 13.73 19.89
C LYS A 183 -9.94 13.72 21.25
N ASP A 184 -10.59 14.81 21.62
CA ASP A 184 -11.36 14.91 22.86
C ASP A 184 -12.68 14.10 22.80
N GLY A 185 -13.06 13.62 21.62
CA GLY A 185 -14.27 12.86 21.33
C GLY A 185 -15.44 13.70 20.82
N ASN A 186 -15.29 15.02 20.73
CA ASN A 186 -16.25 15.95 20.12
C ASN A 186 -16.16 15.89 18.58
N TYR A 187 -17.02 16.63 17.88
CA TYR A 187 -17.02 16.68 16.43
C TYR A 187 -16.88 18.10 15.90
N MET A 188 -16.29 18.22 14.72
CA MET A 188 -16.20 19.46 13.96
C MET A 188 -16.86 19.24 12.59
N GLY A 189 -17.78 20.13 12.22
CA GLY A 189 -18.49 20.12 10.95
C GLY A 189 -17.99 21.23 10.04
N PHE A 190 -17.94 20.96 8.74
CA PHE A 190 -17.41 21.85 7.73
C PHE A 190 -18.39 22.01 6.58
N TYR A 191 -18.56 23.25 6.12
CA TYR A 191 -19.44 23.60 5.00
C TYR A 191 -18.96 24.91 4.35
N HIS A 192 -19.70 25.41 3.35
CA HIS A 192 -19.36 26.66 2.68
C HIS A 192 -20.60 27.53 2.44
N ARG A 193 -20.38 28.85 2.31
CA ARG A 193 -21.43 29.82 2.00
C ARG A 193 -20.93 30.91 1.07
N ARG A 194 -21.86 31.70 0.53
CA ARG A 194 -21.55 32.87 -0.31
C ARG A 194 -21.02 34.02 0.55
N LYS A 195 -20.03 34.73 0.03
CA LYS A 195 -19.57 36.03 0.53
C LYS A 195 -19.48 36.98 -0.67
N GLY A 196 -20.57 37.71 -0.94
CA GLY A 196 -20.74 38.44 -2.19
C GLY A 196 -20.71 37.49 -3.38
N GLU A 197 -19.80 37.73 -4.34
CA GLU A 197 -19.60 36.88 -5.52
C GLU A 197 -18.63 35.70 -5.27
N SER A 198 -17.98 35.66 -4.11
CA SER A 198 -17.04 34.61 -3.71
C SER A 198 -17.69 33.53 -2.83
N LEU A 199 -16.92 32.50 -2.50
CA LEU A 199 -17.27 31.45 -1.55
C LEU A 199 -16.25 31.42 -0.41
N VAL A 200 -16.73 31.13 0.79
CA VAL A 200 -15.88 30.92 1.98
C VAL A 200 -16.23 29.61 2.64
N VAL A 201 -15.21 28.94 3.19
CA VAL A 201 -15.35 27.69 3.94
C VAL A 201 -15.41 28.00 5.43
N LEU A 202 -16.29 27.28 6.13
CA LEU A 202 -16.54 27.45 7.56
C LEU A 202 -16.34 26.15 8.33
N GLN A 203 -16.02 26.29 9.62
CA GLN A 203 -16.08 25.22 10.61
C GLN A 203 -17.05 25.56 11.75
N THR A 204 -17.54 24.54 12.44
CA THR A 204 -18.30 24.65 13.70
C THR A 204 -18.10 23.39 14.55
N LYS A 205 -18.30 23.46 15.87
CA LYS A 205 -18.04 22.37 16.81
C LYS A 205 -19.29 21.95 17.56
N THR A 206 -19.43 20.65 17.82
CA THR A 206 -20.46 20.09 18.70
C THR A 206 -19.83 19.19 19.76
N ASN A 207 -20.32 19.30 21.00
CA ASN A 207 -19.84 18.51 22.15
C ASN A 207 -20.91 17.57 22.74
N ASP A 208 -22.06 17.47 22.07
CA ASP A 208 -23.25 16.72 22.52
C ASP A 208 -23.81 15.80 21.43
N GLY A 209 -22.95 15.43 20.46
CA GLY A 209 -23.29 14.53 19.37
C GLY A 209 -24.27 15.15 18.36
N GLY A 210 -24.11 16.44 18.05
CA GLY A 210 -24.82 17.15 16.98
C GLY A 210 -26.13 17.81 17.39
N MET A 211 -26.46 17.85 18.70
CA MET A 211 -27.67 18.53 19.19
C MET A 211 -27.49 20.04 19.12
N THR A 212 -26.37 20.56 19.63
CA THR A 212 -25.98 21.97 19.55
C THR A 212 -24.65 22.13 18.85
N TRP A 213 -24.46 23.30 18.24
CA TRP A 213 -23.28 23.66 17.47
C TRP A 213 -22.81 25.06 17.87
N SER A 214 -21.49 25.28 17.90
CA SER A 214 -20.91 26.61 18.10
C SER A 214 -21.22 27.52 16.92
N ASP A 215 -21.07 28.83 17.12
CA ASP A 215 -21.12 29.78 16.01
C ASP A 215 -20.12 29.39 14.91
N PRO A 216 -20.50 29.44 13.63
CA PRO A 216 -19.60 29.10 12.53
C PRO A 216 -18.48 30.12 12.34
N GLU A 217 -17.28 29.62 12.11
CA GLU A 217 -16.06 30.41 11.91
C GLU A 217 -15.55 30.23 10.47
N VAL A 218 -15.19 31.31 9.79
CA VAL A 218 -14.56 31.24 8.45
C VAL A 218 -13.12 30.76 8.60
N ILE A 219 -12.74 29.72 7.86
CA ILE A 219 -11.40 29.12 7.89
C ILE A 219 -10.65 29.21 6.55
N ALA A 220 -11.36 29.46 5.45
CA ALA A 220 -10.73 29.75 4.17
C ALA A 220 -11.54 30.78 3.39
N ASP A 221 -10.84 31.82 2.93
CA ASP A 221 -11.30 32.88 2.04
C ASP A 221 -10.08 33.24 1.18
N VAL A 222 -10.14 32.90 -0.11
CA VAL A 222 -8.95 32.88 -0.98
C VAL A 222 -9.18 33.84 -2.14
N ASP A 223 -8.38 34.89 -2.20
CA ASP A 223 -8.48 35.89 -3.26
C ASP A 223 -8.36 35.26 -4.65
N GLY A 224 -9.27 35.63 -5.55
CA GLY A 224 -9.33 35.11 -6.92
C GLY A 224 -9.83 33.67 -7.06
N LYS A 225 -10.08 32.95 -5.96
CA LYS A 225 -10.59 31.57 -5.95
C LYS A 225 -11.93 31.48 -5.23
N LYS A 226 -12.65 30.38 -5.44
CA LYS A 226 -13.94 30.11 -4.79
C LYS A 226 -13.89 28.78 -4.04
N PRO A 227 -13.26 28.72 -2.84
CA PRO A 227 -13.14 27.49 -2.06
C PRO A 227 -14.52 26.95 -1.66
N CYS A 228 -14.73 25.66 -1.90
CA CYS A 228 -16.04 25.04 -1.84
C CYS A 228 -15.95 23.59 -1.34
N GLU A 229 -17.06 23.06 -0.81
CA GLU A 229 -17.24 21.62 -0.54
C GLU A 229 -16.07 20.94 0.21
N PRO A 230 -15.74 21.39 1.44
CA PRO A 230 -14.57 20.89 2.16
C PRO A 230 -14.69 19.41 2.56
N PHE A 231 -13.64 18.65 2.32
CA PHE A 231 -13.44 17.29 2.83
C PHE A 231 -12.30 17.29 3.84
N VAL A 232 -12.61 16.96 5.10
CA VAL A 232 -11.63 16.96 6.19
C VAL A 232 -11.41 15.54 6.71
N PHE A 233 -10.14 15.14 6.79
CA PHE A 233 -9.72 13.83 7.30
C PHE A 233 -8.42 13.94 8.09
N ARG A 234 -8.12 12.90 8.86
CA ARG A 234 -7.01 12.88 9.81
C ARG A 234 -5.82 12.11 9.26
N SER A 235 -4.60 12.56 9.57
CA SER A 235 -3.38 11.85 9.22
C SER A 235 -3.29 10.47 9.91
N PRO A 236 -2.60 9.48 9.33
CA PRO A 236 -2.47 8.14 9.94
C PRO A 236 -1.86 8.16 11.35
N ASN A 237 -0.87 9.04 11.57
CA ASN A 237 -0.24 9.23 12.87
C ASN A 237 -1.09 10.02 13.89
N GLN A 238 -2.33 10.39 13.51
CA GLN A 238 -3.29 11.12 14.33
C GLN A 238 -2.86 12.55 14.72
N LYS A 239 -1.77 13.10 14.17
CA LYS A 239 -1.22 14.40 14.58
C LYS A 239 -1.79 15.60 13.82
N GLU A 240 -2.39 15.39 12.66
CA GLU A 240 -2.78 16.47 11.75
C GLU A 240 -4.16 16.20 11.12
N LEU A 241 -4.87 17.27 10.78
CA LEU A 241 -6.05 17.26 9.93
C LEU A 241 -5.67 17.85 8.58
N CYS A 242 -6.11 17.24 7.48
CA CYS A 242 -6.05 17.79 6.13
C CYS A 242 -7.46 18.18 5.70
N CYS A 243 -7.61 19.34 5.08
CA CYS A 243 -8.83 19.80 4.43
C CYS A 243 -8.56 19.96 2.94
N LEU A 244 -9.23 19.16 2.12
CA LEU A 244 -9.30 19.34 0.66
C LEU A 244 -10.55 20.15 0.32
N MET A 245 -10.45 21.03 -0.67
CA MET A 245 -11.54 21.89 -1.11
C MET A 245 -11.58 21.93 -2.62
N ARG A 246 -12.79 21.93 -3.17
CA ARG A 246 -13.04 22.30 -4.55
C ARG A 246 -12.64 23.76 -4.77
N GLU A 247 -12.06 24.05 -5.94
CA GLU A 247 -11.89 25.41 -6.45
C GLU A 247 -12.98 25.66 -7.52
N ASN A 248 -13.99 26.47 -7.20
CA ASN A 248 -15.21 26.57 -7.99
C ASN A 248 -15.11 27.53 -9.19
N THR A 249 -13.99 28.23 -9.43
CA THR A 249 -13.79 28.95 -10.70
C THR A 249 -13.36 28.02 -11.84
N HIS A 250 -12.82 26.84 -11.48
CA HIS A 250 -12.29 25.84 -12.41
C HIS A 250 -11.19 26.40 -13.33
N GLN A 251 -10.45 27.42 -12.85
CA GLN A 251 -9.31 28.03 -13.57
C GLN A 251 -7.96 27.48 -13.09
N GLY A 252 -7.95 26.60 -12.09
CA GLY A 252 -6.74 26.02 -11.53
C GLY A 252 -7.02 24.72 -10.78
N ARG A 253 -6.15 24.39 -9.83
CA ARG A 253 -6.24 23.16 -9.05
C ARG A 253 -7.20 23.31 -7.88
N SER A 254 -7.62 22.16 -7.33
CA SER A 254 -8.27 22.11 -6.02
C SER A 254 -7.33 22.64 -4.94
N LEU A 255 -7.87 22.94 -3.77
CA LEU A 255 -7.13 23.53 -2.66
C LEU A 255 -6.94 22.52 -1.52
N MET A 256 -5.85 22.66 -0.78
CA MET A 256 -5.57 21.90 0.43
C MET A 256 -5.04 22.79 1.55
N MET A 257 -5.34 22.45 2.80
CA MET A 257 -4.77 23.09 3.99
C MET A 257 -4.74 22.14 5.18
N PHE A 258 -3.94 22.47 6.20
CA PHE A 258 -3.61 21.56 7.30
C PHE A 258 -3.80 22.20 8.67
N SER A 259 -4.18 21.40 9.66
CA SER A 259 -4.31 21.80 11.06
C SER A 259 -3.58 20.81 11.97
N LYS A 260 -2.69 21.30 12.82
CA LYS A 260 -1.93 20.50 13.81
C LYS A 260 -2.51 20.53 15.22
N ASP A 261 -3.59 21.29 15.44
CA ASP A 261 -4.11 21.62 16.77
C ASP A 261 -5.62 21.40 16.92
N GLU A 262 -6.17 20.42 16.18
CA GLU A 262 -7.60 20.07 16.18
C GLU A 262 -8.51 21.21 15.68
N GLY A 263 -8.10 21.88 14.60
CA GLY A 263 -8.85 22.93 13.91
C GLY A 263 -8.97 24.21 14.74
N LYS A 264 -7.96 24.55 15.54
CA LYS A 264 -7.87 25.87 16.15
C LYS A 264 -7.16 26.84 15.21
N THR A 265 -6.14 26.36 14.51
CA THR A 265 -5.45 27.10 13.45
C THR A 265 -5.29 26.23 12.21
N TRP A 266 -5.26 26.88 11.05
CA TRP A 266 -5.09 26.24 9.76
C TRP A 266 -3.93 26.91 8.99
N SER A 267 -3.20 26.13 8.20
CA SER A 267 -2.25 26.66 7.24
C SER A 267 -2.97 27.49 6.18
N GLN A 268 -2.22 28.31 5.44
CA GLN A 268 -2.77 28.95 4.25
C GLN A 268 -3.20 27.87 3.22
N PRO A 269 -4.31 28.08 2.50
CA PRO A 269 -4.68 27.20 1.40
C PRO A 269 -3.65 27.20 0.28
N GLU A 270 -3.28 26.02 -0.18
CA GLU A 270 -2.35 25.77 -1.28
C GLU A 270 -3.00 24.91 -2.36
N ASP A 271 -2.44 24.89 -3.56
CA ASP A 271 -2.95 24.04 -4.64
C ASP A 271 -2.62 22.56 -4.40
N THR A 272 -3.56 21.67 -4.69
CA THR A 272 -3.33 20.23 -4.67
C THR A 272 -2.36 19.80 -5.77
N PRO A 273 -1.82 18.58 -5.71
CA PRO A 273 -1.29 17.89 -6.89
C PRO A 273 -2.34 17.79 -8.01
N TRP A 274 -1.90 17.60 -9.26
CA TRP A 274 -2.80 17.45 -10.42
C TRP A 274 -3.78 16.29 -10.22
N GLY A 275 -3.27 15.14 -9.74
CA GLY A 275 -4.06 13.93 -9.53
C GLY A 275 -5.23 14.07 -8.56
N LEU A 276 -5.24 15.10 -7.69
CA LEU A 276 -6.32 15.40 -6.73
C LEU A 276 -7.21 16.56 -7.18
N THR A 277 -7.00 17.12 -8.37
CA THR A 277 -7.82 18.24 -8.85
C THR A 277 -9.19 17.77 -9.30
N GLY A 278 -10.23 18.27 -8.63
CA GLY A 278 -11.60 17.82 -8.82
C GLY A 278 -12.61 18.49 -7.91
N ASP A 279 -13.87 18.05 -8.06
CA ASP A 279 -15.00 18.57 -7.32
C ASP A 279 -15.56 17.55 -6.33
N ARG A 280 -15.81 18.02 -5.10
CA ARG A 280 -16.36 17.29 -3.95
C ARG A 280 -15.63 15.98 -3.64
N HIS A 281 -14.46 16.10 -3.05
CA HIS A 281 -13.70 14.96 -2.54
C HIS A 281 -14.42 14.24 -1.40
N MET A 282 -14.27 12.93 -1.34
CA MET A 282 -14.56 12.10 -0.17
C MET A 282 -13.70 10.86 -0.24
N GLY A 283 -13.27 10.31 0.89
CA GLY A 283 -12.37 9.17 0.84
C GLY A 283 -12.28 8.35 2.11
N VAL A 284 -11.64 7.20 1.97
CA VAL A 284 -11.42 6.19 3.01
C VAL A 284 -9.96 5.76 3.04
N TYR A 285 -9.52 5.25 4.19
CA TYR A 285 -8.23 4.58 4.31
C TYR A 285 -8.38 3.08 4.06
N THR A 286 -7.48 2.52 3.25
CA THR A 286 -7.28 1.07 3.11
C THR A 286 -6.43 0.52 4.26
N LYS A 287 -6.45 -0.80 4.45
CA LYS A 287 -5.69 -1.47 5.55
C LYS A 287 -4.18 -1.29 5.42
N ASP A 288 -3.68 -1.18 4.20
CA ASP A 288 -2.27 -0.90 3.88
C ASP A 288 -1.88 0.59 4.04
N GLY A 289 -2.80 1.44 4.50
CA GLY A 289 -2.54 2.83 4.84
C GLY A 289 -2.65 3.83 3.69
N ARG A 290 -3.04 3.40 2.48
CA ARG A 290 -3.36 4.29 1.37
C ARG A 290 -4.73 4.96 1.56
N LEU A 291 -4.91 6.08 0.87
CA LEU A 291 -6.16 6.82 0.75
C LEU A 291 -6.76 6.53 -0.61
N VAL A 292 -8.07 6.28 -0.64
CA VAL A 292 -8.88 6.24 -1.86
C VAL A 292 -9.85 7.41 -1.80
N ILE A 293 -9.61 8.44 -2.61
CA ILE A 293 -10.38 9.69 -2.59
C ILE A 293 -11.15 9.79 -3.90
N ALA A 294 -12.48 9.65 -3.85
CA ALA A 294 -13.35 9.82 -5.00
C ALA A 294 -13.79 11.27 -5.16
N PHE A 295 -14.02 11.68 -6.41
CA PHE A 295 -14.47 13.02 -6.78
C PHE A 295 -14.90 13.04 -8.26
N ARG A 296 -15.50 14.16 -8.69
CA ARG A 296 -15.66 14.43 -10.13
C ARG A 296 -14.37 15.00 -10.69
N ASP A 297 -13.86 14.40 -11.77
CA ASP A 297 -12.64 14.88 -12.41
C ASP A 297 -12.83 16.25 -13.05
N MET A 298 -12.02 17.22 -12.63
CA MET A 298 -11.96 18.55 -13.21
C MET A 298 -10.52 18.98 -13.49
N ALA A 299 -9.57 18.04 -13.44
CA ALA A 299 -8.17 18.34 -13.71
C ALA A 299 -7.98 18.78 -15.16
N LEU A 300 -7.21 19.86 -15.34
CA LEU A 300 -6.92 20.41 -16.66
C LEU A 300 -6.18 19.36 -17.51
N ASN A 301 -6.60 19.21 -18.78
CA ASN A 301 -6.12 18.21 -19.73
C ASN A 301 -6.27 16.74 -19.30
N SER A 302 -7.14 16.44 -18.33
CA SER A 302 -7.39 15.04 -17.96
C SER A 302 -8.13 14.27 -19.05
N PRO A 303 -7.69 13.05 -19.40
CA PRO A 303 -8.41 12.19 -20.34
C PRO A 303 -9.74 11.67 -19.76
N THR A 304 -9.95 11.84 -18.46
CA THR A 304 -11.18 11.42 -17.76
C THR A 304 -12.01 12.60 -17.25
N ALA A 305 -11.76 13.81 -17.77
CA ALA A 305 -12.44 15.03 -17.35
C ALA A 305 -13.96 14.91 -17.42
N GLY A 306 -14.65 15.28 -16.33
CA GLY A 306 -16.09 15.19 -16.17
C GLY A 306 -16.60 13.81 -15.73
N HIS A 307 -15.76 12.79 -15.63
CA HIS A 307 -16.17 11.48 -15.10
C HIS A 307 -16.01 11.39 -13.58
N PHE A 308 -16.61 10.35 -13.00
CA PHE A 308 -16.44 10.04 -11.60
C PHE A 308 -15.20 9.15 -11.42
N VAL A 309 -14.26 9.64 -10.63
CA VAL A 309 -12.93 9.03 -10.50
C VAL A 309 -12.55 8.86 -9.03
N ALA A 310 -11.53 8.05 -8.78
CA ALA A 310 -10.79 8.04 -7.52
C ALA A 310 -9.30 8.29 -7.74
N TRP A 311 -8.68 8.93 -6.76
CA TRP A 311 -7.24 9.06 -6.59
C TRP A 311 -6.77 8.10 -5.50
N ILE A 312 -5.66 7.39 -5.77
CA ILE A 312 -5.01 6.48 -4.84
C ILE A 312 -3.62 7.03 -4.52
N GLY A 313 -3.29 7.10 -3.24
CA GLY A 313 -1.96 7.48 -2.76
C GLY A 313 -1.89 7.55 -1.24
N LYS A 314 -0.76 8.03 -0.71
CA LYS A 314 -0.54 8.14 0.74
C LYS A 314 -0.80 9.56 1.23
N TYR A 315 -1.05 9.69 2.54
CA TYR A 315 -1.18 11.01 3.18
C TYR A 315 0.04 11.92 2.92
N GLU A 316 1.23 11.31 2.92
CA GLU A 316 2.48 12.03 2.65
C GLU A 316 2.58 12.53 1.20
N ASP A 317 1.88 11.93 0.24
CA ASP A 317 1.84 12.46 -1.13
C ASP A 317 1.10 13.79 -1.16
N ILE A 318 -0.04 13.87 -0.47
CA ILE A 318 -0.81 15.11 -0.33
C ILE A 318 0.04 16.18 0.35
N LYS A 319 0.62 15.84 1.50
CA LYS A 319 1.40 16.78 2.31
C LYS A 319 2.66 17.30 1.61
N ASN A 320 3.30 16.47 0.79
CA ASN A 320 4.52 16.84 0.09
C ASN A 320 4.26 17.27 -1.37
N GLY A 321 2.99 17.44 -1.77
CA GLY A 321 2.63 17.89 -3.12
C GLY A 321 2.98 16.89 -4.23
N LYS A 322 3.07 15.60 -3.92
CA LYS A 322 3.37 14.54 -4.90
C LYS A 322 2.10 14.09 -5.64
N PRO A 323 2.23 13.59 -6.89
CA PRO A 323 1.09 13.18 -7.71
C PRO A 323 0.16 12.14 -7.06
N GLY A 324 0.70 11.19 -6.29
CA GLY A 324 0.02 9.99 -5.82
C GLY A 324 0.51 8.73 -6.54
N GLU A 325 -0.21 7.62 -6.43
CA GLU A 325 0.15 6.35 -7.08
C GLU A 325 -0.55 6.18 -8.44
N TYR A 326 -1.87 6.34 -8.48
CA TYR A 326 -2.65 6.25 -9.73
C TYR A 326 -4.06 6.84 -9.58
N ARG A 327 -4.77 6.98 -10.71
CA ARG A 327 -6.20 7.32 -10.74
C ARG A 327 -7.02 6.17 -11.31
N VAL A 328 -8.30 6.11 -10.91
CA VAL A 328 -9.26 5.13 -11.42
C VAL A 328 -10.49 5.86 -11.93
N LYS A 329 -10.88 5.63 -13.18
CA LYS A 329 -12.20 6.02 -13.68
C LYS A 329 -13.22 4.98 -13.21
N LEU A 330 -13.97 5.38 -12.20
CA LEU A 330 -14.92 4.53 -11.49
C LEU A 330 -16.21 4.36 -12.28
N LEU A 331 -16.76 5.46 -12.81
CA LEU A 331 -18.01 5.46 -13.56
C LEU A 331 -17.95 6.45 -14.72
N HIS A 332 -18.53 6.05 -15.85
CA HIS A 332 -18.65 6.89 -17.04
C HIS A 332 -19.85 7.84 -16.92
N SER A 333 -19.66 9.11 -17.27
CA SER A 333 -20.72 10.12 -17.27
C SER A 333 -21.10 10.50 -18.69
N TYR A 334 -22.35 10.21 -19.09
CA TYR A 334 -22.92 10.67 -20.36
C TYR A 334 -23.41 12.12 -20.33
N ALA A 335 -23.33 12.81 -19.19
CA ALA A 335 -23.67 14.22 -19.04
C ALA A 335 -22.44 15.13 -18.98
N GLY A 336 -21.24 14.60 -19.25
CA GLY A 336 -20.01 15.31 -18.98
C GLY A 336 -19.92 15.63 -17.48
N ARG A 337 -19.79 16.93 -17.14
CA ARG A 337 -19.44 17.41 -15.79
C ARG A 337 -20.57 17.34 -14.75
N ASP A 338 -21.79 16.95 -15.10
CA ASP A 338 -22.89 16.83 -14.13
C ASP A 338 -22.83 15.45 -13.43
N CYS A 339 -21.89 15.27 -12.52
CA CYS A 339 -21.73 14.05 -11.72
C CYS A 339 -20.97 14.30 -10.42
N GLY A 340 -20.67 13.25 -9.66
CA GLY A 340 -19.89 13.33 -8.43
C GLY A 340 -20.81 13.34 -7.21
N TYR A 341 -20.39 14.04 -6.16
CA TYR A 341 -21.05 13.94 -4.86
C TYR A 341 -20.89 12.55 -4.23
N PRO A 342 -19.63 12.14 -3.96
CA PRO A 342 -19.31 10.84 -3.44
C PRO A 342 -19.81 10.61 -2.01
N GLY A 343 -20.40 9.43 -1.79
CA GLY A 343 -20.35 8.72 -0.52
C GLY A 343 -19.32 7.59 -0.63
N MET A 344 -18.40 7.49 0.34
CA MET A 344 -17.32 6.52 0.33
C MET A 344 -17.34 5.71 1.61
N GLU A 345 -17.50 4.39 1.47
CA GLU A 345 -17.49 3.45 2.58
C GLU A 345 -16.47 2.34 2.32
N ILE A 346 -15.89 1.76 3.38
CA ILE A 346 -15.05 0.57 3.29
C ILE A 346 -15.60 -0.53 4.20
N LEU A 347 -15.88 -1.69 3.62
CA LEU A 347 -16.39 -2.86 4.32
C LEU A 347 -15.27 -3.58 5.10
N PRO A 348 -15.59 -4.43 6.08
CA PRO A 348 -14.58 -5.15 6.87
C PRO A 348 -13.63 -6.04 6.06
N ASP A 349 -14.08 -6.55 4.91
CA ASP A 349 -13.26 -7.34 4.00
C ASP A 349 -12.26 -6.49 3.19
N GLY A 350 -12.46 -5.17 3.11
CA GLY A 350 -11.65 -4.25 2.31
C GLY A 350 -12.34 -3.73 1.05
N THR A 351 -13.56 -4.21 0.75
CA THR A 351 -14.36 -3.71 -0.37
C THR A 351 -14.69 -2.23 -0.16
N ILE A 352 -14.38 -1.41 -1.14
CA ILE A 352 -14.74 0.01 -1.16
C ILE A 352 -16.05 0.16 -1.92
N VAL A 353 -17.00 0.90 -1.35
CA VAL A 353 -18.29 1.23 -1.97
C VAL A 353 -18.31 2.73 -2.26
N ALA A 354 -18.19 3.10 -3.53
CA ALA A 354 -18.20 4.49 -3.99
C ALA A 354 -19.56 4.83 -4.61
N THR A 355 -20.34 5.68 -3.96
CA THR A 355 -21.69 6.07 -4.38
C THR A 355 -21.70 7.48 -4.93
N THR A 356 -22.33 7.71 -6.08
CA THR A 356 -22.41 9.03 -6.75
C THR A 356 -23.77 9.19 -7.42
N TYR A 357 -24.11 10.41 -7.83
CA TYR A 357 -25.07 10.55 -8.94
C TYR A 357 -24.32 10.72 -10.26
N ILE A 358 -24.92 10.25 -11.35
CA ILE A 358 -24.34 10.30 -12.69
C ILE A 358 -25.41 10.04 -13.76
N LYS A 359 -25.28 10.64 -14.95
CA LYS A 359 -26.04 10.19 -16.12
C LYS A 359 -25.41 8.90 -16.61
N TYR A 360 -25.95 7.80 -16.09
CA TYR A 360 -25.37 6.47 -16.20
C TYR A 360 -25.61 5.81 -17.57
N TRP A 361 -26.70 6.18 -18.25
CA TRP A 361 -27.05 5.65 -19.57
C TRP A 361 -27.03 6.73 -20.64
N ASP A 362 -26.69 6.32 -21.86
CA ASP A 362 -26.71 7.14 -23.07
C ASP A 362 -28.08 7.16 -23.74
N ASP A 363 -29.11 7.52 -22.98
CA ASP A 363 -30.47 7.65 -23.50
C ASP A 363 -31.21 8.83 -22.85
N GLN A 364 -32.54 8.88 -23.00
CA GLN A 364 -33.37 9.96 -22.48
C GLN A 364 -33.47 9.99 -20.95
N ARG A 365 -33.02 8.95 -20.25
CA ARG A 365 -32.99 8.93 -18.78
C ARG A 365 -32.08 10.03 -18.24
N LYS A 366 -32.54 10.68 -17.18
CA LYS A 366 -31.74 11.63 -16.39
C LYS A 366 -30.79 10.89 -15.46
N HIS A 367 -30.19 11.64 -14.54
CA HIS A 367 -29.19 11.13 -13.60
C HIS A 367 -29.77 10.09 -12.63
N SER A 368 -28.96 9.09 -12.32
CA SER A 368 -29.24 8.01 -11.38
C SER A 368 -28.30 8.12 -10.18
N VAL A 369 -28.68 7.53 -9.05
CA VAL A 369 -27.75 7.25 -7.95
C VAL A 369 -27.24 5.82 -8.10
N ILE A 370 -25.94 5.69 -8.26
CA ILE A 370 -25.22 4.43 -8.52
C ILE A 370 -24.12 4.28 -7.49
N CYS A 371 -23.85 3.06 -7.04
CA CYS A 371 -22.59 2.74 -6.39
C CYS A 371 -21.79 1.72 -7.18
N THR A 372 -20.47 1.89 -7.24
CA THR A 372 -19.52 0.87 -7.70
C THR A 372 -18.79 0.27 -6.50
N ARG A 373 -18.41 -1.00 -6.60
CA ARG A 373 -17.76 -1.77 -5.53
C ARG A 373 -16.47 -2.37 -6.06
N PHE A 374 -15.34 -2.14 -5.40
CA PHE A 374 -14.05 -2.63 -5.88
C PHE A 374 -13.07 -2.83 -4.72
N GLN A 375 -12.02 -3.60 -4.93
CA GLN A 375 -10.92 -3.76 -3.97
C GLN A 375 -9.61 -3.19 -4.50
N ILE A 376 -8.76 -2.73 -3.58
CA ILE A 376 -7.46 -2.14 -3.95
C ILE A 376 -6.52 -3.16 -4.60
N ASN A 377 -6.57 -4.43 -4.18
CA ASN A 377 -5.77 -5.50 -4.77
C ASN A 377 -6.14 -5.76 -6.24
N GLU A 378 -7.42 -5.67 -6.59
CA GLU A 378 -7.87 -5.83 -7.99
C GLU A 378 -7.31 -4.69 -8.85
N LEU A 379 -7.36 -3.45 -8.35
CA LEU A 379 -6.80 -2.28 -9.03
C LEU A 379 -5.27 -2.37 -9.18
N ASP A 380 -4.56 -2.77 -8.13
CA ASP A 380 -3.11 -2.93 -8.17
C ASP A 380 -2.69 -4.03 -9.17
N ALA A 381 -3.48 -5.10 -9.31
CA ALA A 381 -3.25 -6.10 -10.36
C ALA A 381 -3.39 -5.49 -11.76
N MET A 382 -4.39 -4.64 -11.99
CA MET A 382 -4.56 -3.93 -13.28
C MET A 382 -3.41 -2.96 -13.55
N VAL A 383 -2.93 -2.24 -12.54
CA VAL A 383 -1.75 -1.36 -12.64
C VAL A 383 -0.51 -2.17 -13.00
N ALA A 384 -0.27 -3.29 -12.31
CA ALA A 384 0.84 -4.20 -12.61
C ALA A 384 0.80 -4.69 -14.07
N LYS A 385 -0.39 -5.07 -14.57
CA LYS A 385 -0.57 -5.46 -15.98
C LYS A 385 -0.22 -4.33 -16.94
N GLN A 386 -0.74 -3.11 -16.71
CA GLN A 386 -0.42 -1.95 -17.55
C GLN A 386 1.09 -1.61 -17.55
N ILE A 387 1.76 -1.73 -16.40
CA ILE A 387 3.21 -1.51 -16.28
C ILE A 387 3.98 -2.52 -17.15
N VAL A 388 3.64 -3.81 -17.02
CA VAL A 388 4.33 -4.88 -17.76
C VAL A 388 4.06 -4.77 -19.26
N GLU A 389 2.83 -4.50 -19.68
CA GLU A 389 2.45 -4.32 -21.09
C GLU A 389 3.20 -3.17 -21.78
N LYS A 390 3.47 -2.09 -21.04
CA LYS A 390 4.22 -0.92 -21.54
C LYS A 390 5.74 -1.10 -21.47
N SER A 391 6.23 -2.10 -20.73
CA SER A 391 7.65 -2.32 -20.52
C SER A 391 8.36 -2.83 -21.79
N ILE A 392 9.66 -2.55 -21.87
CA ILE A 392 10.52 -2.93 -23.01
C ILE A 392 10.67 -4.46 -23.13
N ILE A 393 10.40 -5.21 -22.05
CA ILE A 393 10.49 -6.68 -21.98
C ILE A 393 9.13 -7.31 -22.29
N ASN A 394 8.40 -6.80 -23.29
CA ASN A 394 7.23 -7.49 -23.85
C ASN A 394 7.65 -8.74 -24.66
N GLN A 395 8.30 -9.67 -23.97
CA GLN A 395 8.55 -11.03 -24.44
C GLN A 395 7.26 -11.83 -24.30
N GLN A 396 7.05 -12.79 -25.21
CA GLN A 396 5.93 -13.72 -25.08
C GLN A 396 5.96 -14.44 -23.73
N PRO A 397 4.80 -14.68 -23.09
CA PRO A 397 4.74 -15.41 -21.82
C PRO A 397 5.35 -16.81 -21.99
N PHE A 398 6.21 -17.22 -21.07
CA PHE A 398 6.79 -18.56 -21.07
C PHE A 398 6.91 -19.15 -19.67
N PHE A 399 6.90 -20.48 -19.62
CA PHE A 399 7.11 -21.28 -18.41
C PHE A 399 7.80 -22.60 -18.76
N GLN A 400 8.75 -23.00 -17.93
CA GLN A 400 9.45 -24.28 -18.03
C GLN A 400 9.66 -24.85 -16.64
N LEU A 401 9.61 -26.18 -16.52
CA LEU A 401 9.84 -26.90 -15.27
C LEU A 401 10.82 -28.04 -15.52
N GLN A 402 11.82 -28.19 -14.64
CA GLN A 402 12.85 -29.24 -14.73
C GLN A 402 13.27 -29.73 -13.34
N THR A 403 13.55 -31.03 -13.20
CA THR A 403 14.19 -31.58 -12.00
C THR A 403 15.72 -31.44 -12.08
N LEU A 404 16.34 -30.78 -11.10
CA LEU A 404 17.79 -30.56 -11.07
C LEU A 404 18.54 -31.53 -10.15
N TYR A 405 17.94 -31.88 -9.02
CA TYR A 405 18.55 -32.80 -8.05
C TYR A 405 17.55 -33.85 -7.60
N LYS A 406 18.06 -35.06 -7.34
CA LYS A 406 17.30 -36.16 -6.74
C LYS A 406 17.87 -36.49 -5.37
N ASN A 407 16.99 -36.67 -4.39
CA ASN A 407 17.29 -36.97 -3.00
C ASN A 407 18.21 -35.92 -2.34
N LYS A 408 18.01 -34.64 -2.67
CA LYS A 408 18.78 -33.49 -2.17
C LYS A 408 17.85 -32.45 -1.56
N ARG A 409 18.39 -31.58 -0.70
CA ARG A 409 17.60 -30.59 0.04
C ARG A 409 18.23 -29.21 0.07
N MET A 410 17.50 -28.24 0.64
CA MET A 410 17.97 -26.88 0.94
C MET A 410 18.38 -26.09 -0.32
N PRO A 411 17.42 -25.84 -1.24
CA PRO A 411 17.67 -25.13 -2.48
C PRO A 411 18.00 -23.66 -2.23
N VAL A 412 19.02 -23.18 -2.94
CA VAL A 412 19.39 -21.76 -3.06
C VAL A 412 19.73 -21.47 -4.51
N ILE A 413 19.20 -20.39 -5.07
CA ILE A 413 19.46 -20.01 -6.47
C ILE A 413 19.86 -18.55 -6.59
N ILE A 414 20.86 -18.26 -7.41
CA ILE A 414 21.31 -16.90 -7.73
C ILE A 414 21.62 -16.79 -9.23
N ALA A 415 21.42 -15.61 -9.80
CA ALA A 415 21.77 -15.27 -11.18
C ALA A 415 22.79 -14.13 -11.20
N SER A 416 23.78 -14.21 -12.09
CA SER A 416 24.79 -13.16 -12.28
C SER A 416 25.45 -13.30 -13.65
N GLU A 417 25.58 -12.20 -14.39
CA GLU A 417 26.30 -12.12 -15.67
C GLU A 417 25.89 -13.23 -16.66
N GLY A 418 24.58 -13.41 -16.86
CA GLY A 418 24.01 -14.43 -17.75
C GLY A 418 24.21 -15.89 -17.30
N THR A 419 24.68 -16.11 -16.07
CA THR A 419 24.84 -17.45 -15.48
C THR A 419 23.91 -17.63 -14.29
N VAL A 420 23.24 -18.77 -14.23
CA VAL A 420 22.39 -19.17 -13.10
C VAL A 420 23.09 -20.27 -12.31
N TYR A 421 23.15 -20.11 -11.00
CA TYR A 421 23.79 -21.03 -10.07
C TYR A 421 22.72 -21.63 -9.15
N ALA A 422 22.49 -22.93 -9.27
CA ALA A 422 21.61 -23.68 -8.39
C ALA A 422 22.47 -24.42 -7.36
N PHE A 423 22.23 -24.16 -6.08
CA PHE A 423 22.90 -24.78 -4.96
C PHE A 423 21.96 -25.71 -4.20
N ALA A 424 22.52 -26.76 -3.60
CA ALA A 424 21.81 -27.71 -2.74
C ALA A 424 22.72 -28.18 -1.58
N ASP A 425 22.14 -28.90 -0.61
CA ASP A 425 22.77 -29.45 0.59
C ASP A 425 23.58 -28.40 1.38
N ALA A 426 22.89 -27.32 1.80
CA ALA A 426 23.48 -26.22 2.57
C ALA A 426 24.68 -25.56 1.87
N GLY A 427 24.52 -25.31 0.57
CA GLY A 427 25.55 -24.71 -0.28
C GLY A 427 26.69 -25.64 -0.68
N SER A 428 26.61 -26.94 -0.41
CA SER A 428 27.72 -27.88 -0.68
C SER A 428 27.77 -28.36 -2.14
N LEU A 429 26.62 -28.34 -2.83
CA LEU A 429 26.47 -28.79 -4.21
C LEU A 429 26.17 -27.62 -5.12
N LEU A 430 26.65 -27.69 -6.37
CA LEU A 430 26.43 -26.67 -7.39
C LEU A 430 26.12 -27.31 -8.74
N ARG A 431 25.11 -26.77 -9.42
CA ARG A 431 24.89 -26.86 -10.86
C ARG A 431 24.84 -25.45 -11.43
N LYS A 432 25.30 -25.29 -12.67
CA LYS A 432 25.32 -24.00 -13.36
C LYS A 432 24.62 -24.10 -14.71
N SER A 433 23.93 -23.04 -15.10
CA SER A 433 23.44 -22.84 -16.45
C SER A 433 24.01 -21.55 -17.02
N ALA A 434 24.52 -21.60 -18.25
CA ALA A 434 25.03 -20.44 -18.99
C ALA A 434 24.11 -20.03 -20.15
N ASP A 435 22.88 -20.58 -20.18
CA ASP A 435 21.90 -20.43 -21.26
C ASP A 435 20.49 -20.20 -20.72
N ASN A 436 20.38 -19.46 -19.60
CA ASN A 436 19.14 -19.11 -18.90
C ASN A 436 18.31 -20.33 -18.52
N GLY A 437 18.97 -21.34 -17.94
CA GLY A 437 18.36 -22.53 -17.36
C GLY A 437 17.90 -23.58 -18.38
N LYS A 438 18.22 -23.42 -19.67
CA LYS A 438 17.89 -24.44 -20.70
C LYS A 438 18.70 -25.71 -20.50
N THR A 439 19.98 -25.59 -20.15
CA THR A 439 20.84 -26.72 -19.82
C THR A 439 21.62 -26.47 -18.54
N TRP A 440 21.97 -27.55 -17.84
CA TRP A 440 22.65 -27.50 -16.55
C TRP A 440 23.91 -28.36 -16.57
N SER A 441 24.97 -27.86 -15.93
CA SER A 441 26.18 -28.62 -15.69
C SER A 441 25.90 -29.90 -14.88
N PRO A 442 26.79 -30.90 -14.92
CA PRO A 442 26.78 -31.97 -13.93
C PRO A 442 26.81 -31.44 -12.49
N GLU A 443 26.27 -32.22 -11.56
CA GLU A 443 26.38 -31.95 -10.12
C GLU A 443 27.85 -31.90 -9.70
N LYS A 444 28.23 -30.86 -8.96
CA LYS A 444 29.59 -30.65 -8.46
C LYS A 444 29.57 -30.37 -6.97
N GLU A 445 30.38 -31.11 -6.22
CA GLU A 445 30.70 -30.77 -4.83
C GLU A 445 31.68 -29.60 -4.79
N ILE A 446 31.36 -28.56 -4.02
CA ILE A 446 32.26 -27.41 -3.81
C ILE A 446 33.53 -27.85 -3.09
N LEU A 447 33.37 -28.70 -2.06
CA LEU A 447 34.46 -29.36 -1.38
C LEU A 447 34.14 -30.85 -1.21
N PRO A 448 34.89 -31.73 -1.90
CA PRO A 448 34.63 -33.16 -1.86
C PRO A 448 34.52 -33.73 -0.44
N GLY A 449 33.41 -34.42 -0.15
CA GLY A 449 33.16 -35.10 1.12
C GLY A 449 32.91 -34.18 2.33
N LYS A 450 32.71 -32.87 2.13
CA LYS A 450 32.44 -31.92 3.22
C LYS A 450 31.08 -31.25 3.07
N ASN A 451 30.29 -31.31 4.15
CA ASN A 451 29.09 -30.48 4.27
C ASN A 451 29.49 -29.09 4.77
N LEU A 452 29.24 -28.06 3.96
CA LEU A 452 29.65 -26.69 4.26
C LEU A 452 28.79 -26.06 5.37
N LYS A 453 27.56 -26.56 5.59
CA LYS A 453 26.60 -26.00 6.55
C LYS A 453 26.47 -24.48 6.38
N GLY A 454 26.40 -24.03 5.12
CA GLY A 454 26.47 -22.62 4.79
C GLY A 454 25.28 -22.11 4.00
N ASN A 455 25.40 -20.87 3.54
CA ASN A 455 24.48 -20.24 2.61
C ASN A 455 25.24 -19.28 1.68
N VAL A 456 24.61 -18.89 0.58
CA VAL A 456 25.25 -18.24 -0.56
C VAL A 456 24.97 -16.75 -0.58
N ILE A 457 25.98 -15.97 -0.98
CA ILE A 457 25.89 -14.55 -1.31
C ILE A 457 26.62 -14.33 -2.64
N LEU A 458 26.02 -13.56 -3.53
CA LEU A 458 26.73 -12.88 -4.62
C LEU A 458 27.19 -11.52 -4.09
N ASP A 459 28.51 -11.31 -4.00
CA ASP A 459 29.06 -9.99 -3.71
C ASP A 459 29.07 -9.17 -4.99
N GLU A 460 28.04 -8.36 -5.19
CA GLU A 460 27.88 -7.56 -6.39
C GLU A 460 28.85 -6.37 -6.46
N ASN A 461 29.65 -6.12 -5.42
CA ASN A 461 30.74 -5.15 -5.50
C ASN A 461 31.94 -5.72 -6.29
N THR A 462 32.10 -7.04 -6.27
CA THR A 462 33.28 -7.73 -6.82
C THR A 462 32.94 -8.74 -7.92
N GLY A 463 31.68 -9.17 -8.00
CA GLY A 463 31.23 -10.26 -8.88
C GLY A 463 31.56 -11.66 -8.34
N GLU A 464 31.99 -11.76 -7.09
CA GLU A 464 32.45 -13.02 -6.49
C GLU A 464 31.31 -13.78 -5.80
N LEU A 465 31.39 -15.11 -5.85
CA LEU A 465 30.46 -15.98 -5.14
C LEU A 465 31.03 -16.37 -3.78
N LEU A 466 30.22 -16.25 -2.73
CA LEU A 466 30.57 -16.59 -1.36
C LEU A 466 29.64 -17.68 -0.83
N VAL A 467 30.20 -18.72 -0.23
CA VAL A 467 29.45 -19.64 0.64
C VAL A 467 29.90 -19.40 2.07
N LEU A 468 29.05 -18.78 2.87
CA LEU A 468 29.29 -18.39 4.25
C LEU A 468 28.93 -19.52 5.22
N SER A 469 29.81 -19.85 6.16
CA SER A 469 29.64 -20.92 7.17
C SER A 469 29.97 -20.39 8.58
N PRO A 470 29.05 -19.69 9.26
CA PRO A 470 29.37 -18.90 10.46
C PRO A 470 29.20 -19.66 11.79
N SER A 471 28.52 -20.82 11.78
CA SER A 471 28.01 -21.44 13.02
C SER A 471 28.99 -22.34 13.76
N GLY A 472 30.18 -22.61 13.20
CA GLY A 472 31.16 -23.55 13.75
C GLY A 472 32.25 -22.89 14.60
N GLU A 473 33.06 -23.71 15.29
CA GLU A 473 34.21 -23.25 16.10
C GLU A 473 35.21 -22.41 15.30
N ASN A 474 35.39 -22.76 14.02
CA ASN A 474 36.22 -22.03 13.07
C ASN A 474 35.34 -21.50 11.94
N PRO A 475 34.63 -20.37 12.15
CA PRO A 475 33.78 -19.79 11.11
C PRO A 475 34.62 -19.44 9.89
N CYS A 476 34.05 -19.66 8.71
CA CYS A 476 34.75 -19.45 7.45
C CYS A 476 33.77 -19.07 6.34
N LEU A 477 34.35 -18.59 5.23
CA LEU A 477 33.65 -18.53 3.95
C LEU A 477 34.47 -19.24 2.88
N TYR A 478 33.79 -19.66 1.81
CA TYR A 478 34.41 -20.16 0.59
C TYR A 478 34.14 -19.18 -0.53
N ARG A 479 35.19 -18.67 -1.15
CA ARG A 479 35.12 -17.64 -2.20
C ARG A 479 35.46 -18.22 -3.56
N SER A 480 34.68 -17.88 -4.57
CA SER A 480 34.96 -18.16 -5.97
C SER A 480 35.00 -16.85 -6.76
N SER A 481 36.16 -16.59 -7.35
CA SER A 481 36.42 -15.44 -8.24
C SER A 481 36.36 -15.83 -9.74
N ASP A 482 35.95 -17.06 -10.03
CA ASP A 482 35.98 -17.68 -11.36
C ASP A 482 34.65 -18.37 -11.72
N LYS A 483 33.54 -17.74 -11.32
CA LYS A 483 32.18 -18.19 -11.65
C LYS A 483 31.89 -19.62 -11.18
N GLY A 484 32.24 -19.91 -9.93
CA GLY A 484 32.02 -21.21 -9.26
C GLY A 484 32.91 -22.35 -9.74
N ALA A 485 33.98 -22.06 -10.49
CA ALA A 485 34.88 -23.09 -11.00
C ALA A 485 35.88 -23.58 -9.94
N THR A 486 36.40 -22.70 -9.08
CA THR A 486 37.25 -23.06 -7.94
C THR A 486 36.82 -22.27 -6.69
N TRP A 487 37.17 -22.80 -5.52
CA TRP A 487 36.75 -22.25 -4.23
C TRP A 487 37.91 -22.19 -3.26
N LYS A 488 38.14 -21.02 -2.68
CA LYS A 488 39.17 -20.76 -1.68
C LYS A 488 38.54 -20.57 -0.31
N LYS A 489 39.00 -21.33 0.68
CA LYS A 489 38.58 -21.18 2.08
C LYS A 489 39.26 -19.95 2.71
N GLU A 490 38.48 -19.13 3.41
CA GLU A 490 38.95 -17.98 4.17
C GLU A 490 38.38 -18.03 5.60
N ASN A 491 39.20 -17.75 6.60
CA ASN A 491 38.73 -17.61 7.98
C ASN A 491 38.09 -16.24 8.15
N ILE A 492 37.02 -16.17 8.96
CA ILE A 492 36.27 -14.94 9.20
C ILE A 492 36.08 -14.71 10.70
N GLU A 493 35.69 -13.49 11.06
CA GLU A 493 35.30 -13.14 12.43
C GLU A 493 33.78 -12.95 12.50
N ILE A 494 33.14 -13.57 13.50
CA ILE A 494 31.72 -13.35 13.82
C ILE A 494 31.63 -12.52 15.09
N LYS A 495 30.94 -11.38 15.03
CA LYS A 495 30.64 -10.52 16.17
C LYS A 495 29.23 -10.80 16.67
N PRO A 496 29.02 -10.99 17.99
CA PRO A 496 27.71 -11.30 18.54
C PRO A 496 26.78 -10.07 18.47
N ASN A 497 25.49 -10.32 18.62
CA ASN A 497 24.51 -9.26 18.84
C ASN A 497 24.60 -8.68 20.26
N VAL A 498 23.75 -7.70 20.57
CA VAL A 498 23.70 -7.01 21.88
C VAL A 498 23.41 -7.93 23.07
N MET A 499 22.84 -9.11 22.84
CA MET A 499 22.62 -10.13 23.88
C MET A 499 23.82 -11.07 24.06
N GLY A 500 24.88 -10.90 23.28
CA GLY A 500 26.03 -11.81 23.27
C GLY A 500 25.79 -13.11 22.49
N HIS A 501 24.69 -13.21 21.73
CA HIS A 501 24.34 -14.38 20.92
C HIS A 501 24.91 -14.29 19.50
N GLY A 502 25.06 -15.43 18.84
CA GLY A 502 25.43 -15.51 17.42
C GLY A 502 26.80 -16.12 17.15
N THR A 503 27.69 -16.14 18.15
CA THR A 503 29.00 -16.78 18.05
C THR A 503 28.96 -18.23 18.50
N TYR A 504 29.93 -19.03 18.06
CA TYR A 504 30.10 -20.41 18.53
C TYR A 504 30.12 -20.50 20.07
N GLY A 505 29.43 -21.50 20.62
CA GLY A 505 29.27 -21.68 22.06
C GLY A 505 28.34 -20.69 22.78
N LYS A 506 27.80 -19.67 22.09
CA LYS A 506 26.84 -18.70 22.63
C LYS A 506 25.63 -18.56 21.72
N ALA A 507 24.84 -19.64 21.61
CA ALA A 507 23.70 -19.73 20.70
C ALA A 507 24.08 -19.26 19.28
N PRO A 508 24.89 -20.04 18.55
CA PRO A 508 25.44 -19.61 17.26
C PRO A 508 24.34 -19.27 16.26
N ILE A 509 24.61 -18.29 15.41
CA ILE A 509 23.70 -17.94 14.31
C ILE A 509 23.60 -19.09 13.33
N ASN A 510 22.39 -19.39 12.89
CA ASN A 510 22.10 -20.33 11.82
C ASN A 510 21.60 -19.55 10.60
N ILE A 511 22.29 -19.71 9.46
CA ILE A 511 21.91 -19.13 8.17
C ILE A 511 21.55 -20.21 7.13
N ILE A 512 21.58 -21.48 7.53
CA ILE A 512 21.27 -22.61 6.65
C ILE A 512 19.77 -22.54 6.29
N SER A 513 19.48 -22.81 5.03
CA SER A 513 18.13 -22.79 4.47
C SER A 513 17.43 -21.44 4.57
N MET A 514 18.16 -20.34 4.71
CA MET A 514 17.64 -18.99 4.48
C MET A 514 17.59 -18.72 2.97
N GLU A 515 16.92 -17.65 2.55
CA GLU A 515 17.14 -17.11 1.19
C GLU A 515 18.62 -16.70 1.04
N PRO A 516 19.23 -16.76 -0.16
CA PRO A 516 20.54 -16.19 -0.41
C PRO A 516 20.60 -14.76 0.09
N GLY A 517 21.77 -14.37 0.59
CA GLY A 517 21.98 -12.99 1.00
C GLY A 517 22.15 -12.07 -0.20
N ILE A 518 22.02 -10.78 0.05
CA ILE A 518 22.03 -9.71 -0.95
C ILE A 518 23.20 -8.75 -0.71
N THR A 519 23.55 -7.98 -1.74
CA THR A 519 24.43 -6.82 -1.63
C THR A 519 23.57 -5.56 -1.65
N LEU A 520 23.62 -4.74 -0.58
CA LEU A 520 22.88 -3.48 -0.51
C LEU A 520 23.33 -2.51 -1.61
N LYS A 521 22.39 -1.84 -2.25
CA LYS A 521 22.55 -0.94 -3.40
C LYS A 521 22.29 0.51 -3.04
N ASN A 522 21.59 0.78 -1.94
CA ASN A 522 21.08 2.09 -1.58
C ASN A 522 21.57 2.54 -0.18
N GLY A 523 21.38 3.82 0.11
CA GLY A 523 21.66 4.42 1.43
C GLY A 523 23.13 4.45 1.84
N GLU A 524 23.37 4.73 3.13
CA GLU A 524 24.72 4.89 3.72
C GLU A 524 25.52 3.58 3.78
N HIS A 525 24.83 2.43 3.68
CA HIS A 525 25.42 1.09 3.76
C HIS A 525 25.51 0.40 2.40
N LYS A 526 25.45 1.16 1.29
CA LYS A 526 25.66 0.63 -0.05
C LYS A 526 26.95 -0.20 -0.13
N GLY A 527 26.84 -1.41 -0.66
CA GLY A 527 27.90 -2.40 -0.77
C GLY A 527 27.98 -3.39 0.39
N ARG A 528 27.23 -3.19 1.48
CA ARG A 528 27.12 -4.16 2.58
C ARG A 528 26.57 -5.49 2.07
N LEU A 529 27.20 -6.58 2.48
CA LEU A 529 26.68 -7.94 2.29
C LEU A 529 25.78 -8.27 3.48
N ILE A 530 24.58 -8.82 3.24
CA ILE A 530 23.66 -9.17 4.31
C ILE A 530 22.89 -10.45 4.00
N ILE A 531 22.70 -11.29 5.01
CA ILE A 531 21.86 -12.48 4.92
C ILE A 531 20.95 -12.62 6.13
N ALA A 532 19.73 -13.09 5.87
CA ALA A 532 18.80 -13.49 6.92
C ALA A 532 19.40 -14.60 7.81
N GLY A 533 18.95 -14.66 9.06
CA GLY A 533 19.47 -15.60 10.04
C GLY A 533 18.47 -15.90 11.15
N ARG A 534 18.82 -16.87 11.98
CA ARG A 534 18.09 -17.17 13.21
C ARG A 534 19.03 -17.62 14.32
N ILE A 535 18.55 -17.48 15.55
CA ILE A 535 19.18 -18.00 16.75
C ILE A 535 18.24 -19.03 17.37
N GLN A 536 18.80 -20.16 17.77
CA GLN A 536 18.05 -21.30 18.30
C GLN A 536 18.61 -21.72 19.67
N PRO A 537 18.26 -21.01 20.75
CA PRO A 537 18.82 -21.31 22.06
C PRO A 537 18.25 -22.63 22.63
N PRO A 538 18.96 -23.27 23.58
CA PRO A 538 20.30 -22.95 24.04
C PRO A 538 21.41 -23.53 23.14
N ASN A 539 21.11 -24.57 22.35
CA ASN A 539 22.12 -25.44 21.73
C ASN A 539 22.29 -25.27 20.21
N GLY A 540 21.52 -24.39 19.57
CA GLY A 540 21.54 -24.22 18.10
C GLY A 540 20.71 -25.25 17.35
N ASP A 541 19.66 -25.82 17.96
CA ASP A 541 18.84 -26.90 17.40
C ASP A 541 17.33 -26.58 17.34
N ASN A 542 16.55 -27.46 16.72
CA ASN A 542 15.09 -27.31 16.55
C ASN A 542 14.28 -27.95 17.68
N ALA A 543 14.85 -28.14 18.88
CA ALA A 543 14.12 -28.69 20.01
C ALA A 543 12.86 -27.86 20.32
N GLN A 544 11.72 -28.56 20.45
CA GLN A 544 10.40 -27.93 20.41
C GLN A 544 10.08 -27.12 21.65
N GLU A 545 10.61 -27.53 22.80
CA GLU A 545 10.53 -26.81 24.07
C GLU A 545 11.16 -25.41 23.98
N TYR A 546 12.02 -25.16 22.99
CA TYR A 546 12.67 -23.87 22.78
C TYR A 546 12.15 -23.06 21.59
N TRP A 547 11.15 -23.56 20.85
CA TRP A 547 10.63 -22.84 19.66
C TRP A 547 10.19 -21.41 19.96
N MET A 548 9.57 -21.16 21.11
CA MET A 548 9.15 -19.82 21.52
C MET A 548 10.32 -18.87 21.82
N TYR A 549 11.53 -19.40 21.98
CA TYR A 549 12.77 -18.63 22.19
C TYR A 549 13.61 -18.54 20.93
N ASN A 550 13.28 -19.29 19.86
CA ASN A 550 13.92 -19.11 18.56
C ASN A 550 13.55 -17.72 18.04
N TYR A 551 14.52 -16.99 17.49
CA TYR A 551 14.24 -15.67 16.94
C TYR A 551 15.03 -15.40 15.67
N ASN A 552 14.44 -14.58 14.79
CA ASN A 552 15.13 -14.07 13.61
C ASN A 552 16.16 -13.02 13.94
N THR A 553 17.19 -13.01 13.12
CA THR A 553 18.25 -12.00 13.08
C THR A 553 18.71 -11.88 11.63
N SER A 554 19.72 -11.09 11.36
CA SER A 554 20.49 -11.13 10.12
C SER A 554 21.97 -11.06 10.47
N ILE A 555 22.84 -11.31 9.51
CA ILE A 555 24.28 -11.11 9.66
C ILE A 555 24.81 -10.37 8.45
N TYR A 556 25.65 -9.37 8.70
CA TYR A 556 26.14 -8.47 7.65
C TYR A 556 27.63 -8.19 7.74
N SER A 557 28.23 -7.80 6.61
CA SER A 557 29.64 -7.45 6.47
C SER A 557 29.84 -6.23 5.58
N ASP A 558 30.71 -5.32 6.02
CA ASP A 558 31.10 -4.09 5.32
C ASP A 558 32.54 -4.14 4.78
N ASP A 559 33.25 -5.25 4.94
CA ASP A 559 34.69 -5.37 4.69
C ASP A 559 35.04 -6.53 3.74
N ASN A 560 34.15 -6.77 2.77
CA ASN A 560 34.23 -7.87 1.80
C ASN A 560 34.26 -9.25 2.50
N GLY A 561 33.41 -9.44 3.51
CA GLY A 561 33.18 -10.73 4.16
C GLY A 561 34.24 -11.16 5.17
N LYS A 562 35.13 -10.27 5.61
CA LYS A 562 36.18 -10.62 6.59
C LYS A 562 35.63 -10.65 8.02
N THR A 563 34.84 -9.65 8.38
CA THR A 563 34.13 -9.57 9.65
C THR A 563 32.62 -9.48 9.43
N TRP A 564 31.87 -10.18 10.26
CA TRP A 564 30.43 -10.31 10.16
C TRP A 564 29.76 -9.97 11.48
N GLN A 565 28.84 -9.01 11.47
CA GLN A 565 28.09 -8.57 12.64
C GLN A 565 26.70 -9.17 12.64
N VAL A 566 26.34 -9.87 13.73
CA VAL A 566 24.98 -10.37 13.94
C VAL A 566 24.08 -9.22 14.40
N SER A 567 22.94 -9.05 13.74
CA SER A 567 21.99 -7.98 14.03
C SER A 567 21.24 -8.19 15.35
N ASP A 568 20.51 -7.18 15.79
CA ASP A 568 19.57 -7.32 16.89
C ASP A 568 18.53 -8.43 16.61
N ALA A 569 17.96 -8.96 17.69
CA ALA A 569 16.84 -9.90 17.58
C ALA A 569 15.60 -9.18 17.01
N ILE A 570 14.90 -9.85 16.09
CA ILE A 570 13.74 -9.30 15.41
C ILE A 570 12.45 -9.72 16.12
N MET A 571 12.15 -11.02 16.12
CA MET A 571 10.94 -11.56 16.74
C MET A 571 11.15 -13.02 17.13
N THR A 572 10.63 -13.40 18.30
CA THR A 572 10.68 -14.77 18.81
C THR A 572 9.60 -15.67 18.19
N GLY A 573 9.72 -16.99 18.37
CA GLY A 573 8.79 -17.96 17.77
C GLY A 573 8.95 -18.13 16.26
N THR A 574 10.09 -17.72 15.69
CA THR A 574 10.33 -17.65 14.25
C THR A 574 11.45 -18.56 13.76
N GLY A 575 11.56 -18.72 12.44
CA GLY A 575 12.43 -19.69 11.77
C GLY A 575 13.23 -19.11 10.61
N GLU A 576 13.29 -19.84 9.49
CA GLU A 576 14.00 -19.40 8.29
C GLU A 576 13.36 -18.13 7.68
N GLY A 577 14.18 -17.21 7.16
CA GLY A 577 13.73 -15.95 6.57
C GLY A 577 14.49 -15.54 5.33
N ALA A 578 14.10 -14.40 4.80
CA ALA A 578 14.63 -13.75 3.62
C ALA A 578 14.70 -12.24 3.84
N VAL A 579 15.61 -11.57 3.13
CA VAL A 579 15.73 -10.11 3.11
C VAL A 579 15.65 -9.58 1.69
N ALA A 580 15.04 -8.40 1.52
CA ALA A 580 15.06 -7.63 0.29
C ALA A 580 15.28 -6.15 0.62
N GLU A 581 16.18 -5.48 -0.10
CA GLU A 581 16.36 -4.03 0.02
C GLU A 581 15.38 -3.33 -0.94
N LEU A 582 14.63 -2.36 -0.44
CA LEU A 582 13.74 -1.51 -1.23
C LEU A 582 14.50 -0.30 -1.80
N SER A 583 13.91 0.37 -2.79
CA SER A 583 14.45 1.55 -3.50
C SER A 583 14.85 2.68 -2.55
N ASN A 584 14.11 2.83 -1.45
CA ASN A 584 14.37 3.82 -0.41
C ASN A 584 15.51 3.43 0.56
N GLY A 585 16.16 2.28 0.36
CA GLY A 585 17.24 1.75 1.19
C GLY A 585 16.80 1.04 2.48
N SER A 586 15.49 0.92 2.73
CA SER A 586 14.99 0.08 3.82
C SER A 586 15.14 -1.41 3.48
N VAL A 587 15.41 -2.23 4.48
CA VAL A 587 15.53 -3.68 4.33
C VAL A 587 14.27 -4.34 4.88
N TYR A 588 13.50 -4.97 3.99
CA TYR A 588 12.33 -5.78 4.33
C TYR A 588 12.77 -7.19 4.73
N TYR A 589 12.27 -7.67 5.86
CA TYR A 589 12.48 -9.03 6.35
C TYR A 589 11.19 -9.83 6.26
N ASN A 590 11.25 -11.02 5.66
CA ASN A 590 10.13 -11.97 5.59
C ASN A 590 10.52 -13.29 6.24
N SER A 591 9.68 -13.80 7.14
CA SER A 591 10.06 -14.92 7.98
C SER A 591 8.98 -15.98 8.16
N ARG A 592 9.47 -17.21 8.28
CA ARG A 592 8.76 -18.37 8.76
C ARG A 592 8.39 -18.21 10.22
N SER A 593 7.22 -18.69 10.61
CA SER A 593 6.83 -18.86 12.00
C SER A 593 6.95 -20.32 12.45
N HIS A 594 7.68 -20.55 13.55
CA HIS A 594 7.66 -21.84 14.26
C HIS A 594 6.49 -21.96 15.22
N MET A 595 5.83 -20.83 15.52
CA MET A 595 4.68 -20.73 16.42
C MET A 595 3.43 -20.25 15.66
N SER A 596 3.28 -20.66 14.40
CA SER A 596 2.19 -20.20 13.53
C SER A 596 0.85 -20.82 13.96
N VAL A 597 -0.07 -20.00 14.44
CA VAL A 597 -1.48 -20.37 14.71
C VAL A 597 -2.46 -19.72 13.74
N ASP A 598 -1.97 -18.71 13.02
CA ASP A 598 -2.69 -17.87 12.08
C ASP A 598 -2.36 -18.17 10.61
N HIS A 599 -1.37 -19.04 10.36
CA HIS A 599 -0.92 -19.41 9.02
C HIS A 599 -0.48 -18.20 8.20
N LYS A 600 0.27 -17.29 8.81
CA LYS A 600 0.70 -16.02 8.18
C LYS A 600 2.20 -15.78 8.34
N ARG A 601 2.80 -15.12 7.35
CA ARG A 601 4.20 -14.72 7.42
C ARG A 601 4.44 -13.67 8.48
N ARG A 602 5.67 -13.64 8.97
CA ARG A 602 6.19 -12.70 9.95
C ARG A 602 7.09 -11.70 9.24
N ILE A 603 6.83 -10.40 9.38
CA ILE A 603 7.51 -9.37 8.60
C ILE A 603 8.01 -8.23 9.49
N ALA A 604 9.09 -7.57 9.08
CA ALA A 604 9.69 -6.42 9.77
C ALA A 604 10.53 -5.58 8.80
N TRP A 605 10.88 -4.35 9.19
CA TRP A 605 11.69 -3.44 8.37
C TRP A 605 12.91 -2.94 9.15
N SER A 606 14.05 -2.81 8.48
CA SER A 606 15.21 -2.09 8.98
C SER A 606 15.40 -0.81 8.17
N TYR A 607 15.71 0.28 8.87
CA TYR A 607 16.03 1.58 8.29
C TYR A 607 17.50 1.99 8.55
N ASP A 608 18.32 1.05 9.04
CA ASP A 608 19.73 1.23 9.40
C ASP A 608 20.65 0.18 8.73
N GLY A 609 20.28 -0.24 7.51
CA GLY A 609 21.06 -1.20 6.72
C GLY A 609 21.10 -2.61 7.29
N GLY A 610 20.05 -3.04 7.98
CA GLY A 610 19.87 -4.39 8.51
C GLY A 610 20.44 -4.64 9.91
N ASN A 611 20.91 -3.60 10.61
CA ASN A 611 21.44 -3.76 11.95
C ASN A 611 20.33 -3.93 13.01
N ARG A 612 19.21 -3.23 12.86
CA ARG A 612 18.03 -3.34 13.69
C ARG A 612 16.76 -3.33 12.85
N TYR A 613 15.84 -4.22 13.20
CA TYR A 613 14.52 -4.28 12.59
C TYR A 613 13.45 -3.78 13.57
N VAL A 614 12.49 -3.04 13.03
CA VAL A 614 11.36 -2.42 13.72
C VAL A 614 10.08 -2.70 12.92
N ASP A 615 8.94 -2.17 13.38
CA ASP A 615 7.63 -2.31 12.73
C ASP A 615 7.25 -3.76 12.43
N TRP A 616 7.63 -4.67 13.34
CA TRP A 616 7.33 -6.08 13.19
C TRP A 616 5.81 -6.30 13.25
N GLN A 617 5.31 -7.18 12.37
CA GLN A 617 3.90 -7.52 12.32
C GLN A 617 3.66 -8.89 11.67
N VAL A 618 2.43 -9.37 11.81
CA VAL A 618 1.92 -10.51 11.05
C VAL A 618 1.43 -9.99 9.71
N SER A 619 1.84 -10.61 8.61
CA SER A 619 1.39 -10.22 7.28
C SER A 619 -0.11 -10.46 7.10
N ASP A 620 -0.83 -9.49 6.55
CA ASP A 620 -2.24 -9.70 6.19
C ASP A 620 -2.43 -10.43 4.87
N GLU A 621 -1.50 -10.23 3.92
CA GLU A 621 -1.58 -10.79 2.56
C GLU A 621 -0.90 -12.16 2.42
N LEU A 622 0.23 -12.38 3.10
CA LEU A 622 1.07 -13.55 2.85
C LEU A 622 0.75 -14.71 3.78
N TYR A 623 0.14 -15.73 3.20
CA TYR A 623 -0.14 -17.00 3.85
C TYR A 623 1.15 -17.81 4.11
N GLU A 624 1.10 -18.62 5.17
CA GLU A 624 2.12 -19.59 5.52
C GLU A 624 1.50 -20.95 5.85
N ILE A 625 2.06 -22.00 5.27
CA ILE A 625 1.74 -23.37 5.65
C ILE A 625 2.84 -24.04 6.47
N GLY A 626 2.44 -24.88 7.42
CA GLY A 626 3.33 -25.70 8.23
C GLY A 626 2.76 -27.10 8.41
N GLU A 627 3.64 -28.09 8.60
CA GLU A 627 3.22 -29.48 8.83
C GLU A 627 2.50 -29.58 10.19
N PRO A 628 1.21 -30.00 10.23
CA PRO A 628 0.39 -29.93 11.45
C PRO A 628 0.78 -30.99 12.48
N PHE A 629 1.49 -32.04 12.08
CA PHE A 629 1.89 -33.15 12.96
C PHE A 629 3.24 -32.92 13.65
N TYR A 630 3.95 -31.83 13.33
CA TYR A 630 5.29 -31.61 13.83
C TYR A 630 5.33 -31.18 15.30
N PHE A 631 4.20 -30.76 15.89
CA PHE A 631 4.18 -30.28 17.28
C PHE A 631 3.89 -31.41 18.28
N LYS A 632 4.83 -31.65 19.20
CA LYS A 632 4.80 -32.75 20.19
C LYS A 632 3.63 -32.64 21.16
N TYR A 633 3.08 -31.45 21.35
CA TYR A 633 2.01 -31.18 22.33
C TYR A 633 0.63 -30.94 21.68
N GLY A 634 0.46 -31.22 20.38
CA GLY A 634 -0.83 -31.09 19.68
C GLY A 634 -0.68 -30.84 18.18
N SER A 635 -1.76 -30.50 17.49
CA SER A 635 -1.74 -30.15 16.06
C SER A 635 -1.47 -28.66 15.77
N LYS A 636 -1.31 -27.85 16.83
CA LYS A 636 -1.00 -26.43 16.77
C LYS A 636 -0.03 -26.04 17.90
N PRO A 637 0.88 -25.08 17.67
CA PRO A 637 1.11 -24.36 16.41
C PRO A 637 1.71 -25.24 15.29
N SER A 638 1.56 -24.79 14.04
CA SER A 638 2.18 -25.48 12.89
C SER A 638 3.62 -25.02 12.71
N TYR A 639 4.49 -25.96 12.31
CA TYR A 639 5.90 -25.70 12.05
C TYR A 639 6.01 -25.25 10.59
N GLY A 640 5.97 -23.93 10.32
CA GLY A 640 5.81 -23.27 9.00
C GLY A 640 6.73 -23.74 7.85
N CYS A 641 6.95 -22.97 6.79
CA CYS A 641 7.92 -23.36 5.74
C CYS A 641 8.82 -22.18 5.36
N LYS A 642 10.03 -22.47 4.86
CA LYS A 642 10.85 -21.44 4.24
C LYS A 642 10.24 -21.07 2.88
N ALA A 643 10.17 -19.77 2.62
CA ALA A 643 9.69 -19.19 1.37
C ALA A 643 10.84 -18.61 0.56
N GLY A 644 10.61 -18.46 -0.74
CA GLY A 644 11.46 -17.66 -1.62
C GLY A 644 11.08 -16.19 -1.58
N LEU A 645 12.05 -15.30 -1.76
CA LEU A 645 11.83 -13.86 -1.90
C LEU A 645 12.92 -13.25 -2.78
N VAL A 646 12.53 -12.40 -3.74
CA VAL A 646 13.48 -11.62 -4.53
C VAL A 646 12.86 -10.28 -4.93
N ARG A 647 13.68 -9.23 -5.01
CA ARG A 647 13.32 -7.97 -5.68
C ARG A 647 13.81 -8.03 -7.13
N ILE A 648 12.94 -7.71 -8.08
CA ILE A 648 13.30 -7.60 -9.48
C ILE A 648 14.32 -6.44 -9.62
N PRO A 649 15.46 -6.66 -10.31
CA PRO A 649 16.45 -5.62 -10.49
C PRO A 649 15.89 -4.37 -11.18
N ASP A 650 16.39 -3.19 -10.79
CA ASP A 650 16.01 -1.93 -11.40
C ASP A 650 16.35 -1.93 -12.90
N GLY A 651 15.47 -1.31 -13.71
CA GLY A 651 15.64 -1.23 -15.16
C GLY A 651 15.15 -2.46 -15.94
N VAL A 652 14.78 -3.55 -15.27
CA VAL A 652 14.09 -4.70 -15.92
C VAL A 652 12.66 -4.30 -16.30
N ILE A 653 11.97 -3.56 -15.44
CA ILE A 653 10.63 -3.02 -15.69
C ILE A 653 10.58 -1.56 -15.25
N ASP A 654 9.64 -0.80 -15.81
CA ASP A 654 9.40 0.61 -15.47
C ASP A 654 8.55 0.72 -14.19
N ALA A 655 9.04 0.08 -13.13
CA ALA A 655 8.47 0.11 -11.79
C ALA A 655 9.57 -0.17 -10.76
N GLU A 656 9.51 0.56 -9.65
CA GLU A 656 10.38 0.33 -8.50
C GLU A 656 9.74 -0.70 -7.56
N ASP A 657 10.58 -1.40 -6.81
CA ASP A 657 10.16 -2.27 -5.71
C ASP A 657 9.11 -3.30 -6.11
N VAL A 658 9.40 -3.98 -7.21
CA VAL A 658 8.65 -5.18 -7.60
C VAL A 658 9.30 -6.39 -6.94
N LEU A 659 8.55 -7.05 -6.07
CA LEU A 659 9.02 -8.22 -5.32
C LEU A 659 8.22 -9.44 -5.71
N LEU A 660 8.91 -10.58 -5.72
CA LEU A 660 8.33 -11.90 -5.91
C LEU A 660 8.50 -12.72 -4.64
N TYR A 661 7.47 -13.46 -4.27
CA TYR A 661 7.45 -14.35 -3.11
C TYR A 661 6.95 -15.73 -3.54
N SER A 662 7.54 -16.81 -3.00
CA SER A 662 7.11 -18.18 -3.33
C SER A 662 6.90 -19.04 -2.10
N MET A 663 5.81 -19.80 -2.08
CA MET A 663 5.43 -20.66 -0.96
C MET A 663 4.38 -21.70 -1.39
N PRO A 664 4.34 -22.89 -0.77
CA PRO A 664 3.20 -23.80 -0.90
C PRO A 664 1.93 -23.17 -0.31
N ASP A 665 0.81 -23.17 -1.05
CA ASP A 665 -0.41 -22.43 -0.70
C ASP A 665 -1.64 -23.28 -0.37
N TRP A 666 -1.49 -24.60 -0.23
CA TRP A 666 -2.66 -25.45 0.02
C TRP A 666 -3.22 -25.28 1.46
N LYS A 667 -4.25 -24.45 1.65
CA LYS A 667 -5.01 -24.22 2.89
C LYS A 667 -5.42 -25.44 3.76
N GLY A 668 -5.30 -26.68 3.30
CA GLY A 668 -5.54 -27.92 4.04
C GLY A 668 -4.43 -28.30 5.00
N GLY A 669 -3.36 -27.49 5.08
CA GLY A 669 -2.30 -27.63 6.08
C GLY A 669 -1.13 -28.50 5.63
N TRP A 670 -1.07 -28.93 4.37
CA TRP A 670 0.06 -29.68 3.83
C TRP A 670 0.86 -28.88 2.81
N ARG A 671 2.14 -29.25 2.67
CA ARG A 671 3.12 -28.63 1.79
C ARG A 671 2.90 -29.07 0.32
N TYR A 672 1.90 -28.45 -0.31
CA TYR A 672 1.49 -28.63 -1.70
C TYR A 672 1.19 -27.29 -2.35
N GLN A 673 1.04 -27.30 -3.68
CA GLN A 673 0.60 -26.13 -4.47
C GLN A 673 1.58 -24.97 -4.36
N LEU A 674 2.82 -25.20 -4.81
CA LEU A 674 3.82 -24.13 -4.88
C LEU A 674 3.27 -23.01 -5.72
N THR A 675 3.23 -21.82 -5.15
CA THR A 675 2.63 -20.65 -5.75
C THR A 675 3.62 -19.49 -5.67
N VAL A 676 3.57 -18.60 -6.66
CA VAL A 676 4.31 -17.34 -6.68
C VAL A 676 3.35 -16.17 -6.60
N TRP A 677 3.71 -15.18 -5.79
CA TRP A 677 3.04 -13.89 -5.68
C TRP A 677 3.95 -12.78 -6.15
N ALA A 678 3.37 -11.68 -6.64
CA ALA A 678 4.10 -10.45 -6.93
C ALA A 678 3.46 -9.24 -6.27
N SER A 679 4.31 -8.34 -5.77
CA SER A 679 3.99 -7.00 -5.30
C SER A 679 4.63 -5.98 -6.24
N PHE A 680 3.90 -4.93 -6.59
CA PHE A 680 4.38 -3.83 -7.45
C PHE A 680 4.47 -2.49 -6.69
N ASN A 681 4.37 -2.54 -5.37
CA ASN A 681 4.31 -1.36 -4.50
C ASN A 681 5.08 -1.58 -3.18
N GLY A 682 6.23 -2.26 -3.26
CA GLY A 682 7.15 -2.40 -2.15
C GLY A 682 6.57 -3.11 -0.93
N THR A 683 5.85 -4.21 -1.16
CA THR A 683 5.24 -5.12 -0.15
C THR A 683 3.92 -4.66 0.46
N SER A 684 3.35 -3.54 0.01
CA SER A 684 2.07 -3.03 0.53
C SER A 684 0.90 -3.97 0.21
N THR A 685 0.86 -4.49 -1.02
CA THR A 685 -0.10 -5.53 -1.47
C THR A 685 0.59 -6.62 -2.28
N TRP A 686 -0.04 -7.79 -2.37
CA TRP A 686 0.42 -8.94 -3.18
C TRP A 686 -0.68 -9.43 -4.13
N PRO A 687 -1.09 -8.59 -5.09
CA PRO A 687 -2.31 -8.80 -5.86
C PRO A 687 -2.18 -9.85 -6.97
N ILE A 688 -0.96 -10.16 -7.41
CA ILE A 688 -0.70 -11.17 -8.44
C ILE A 688 -0.34 -12.47 -7.75
N LYS A 689 -0.94 -13.57 -8.21
CA LYS A 689 -0.70 -14.92 -7.69
C LYS A 689 -0.86 -15.94 -8.80
N ARG A 690 0.08 -16.88 -8.95
CA ARG A 690 -0.01 -17.98 -9.91
C ARG A 690 0.58 -19.28 -9.37
N LEU A 691 -0.15 -20.38 -9.58
CA LEU A 691 0.31 -21.73 -9.26
C LEU A 691 1.49 -22.10 -10.18
N ILE A 692 2.56 -22.63 -9.58
CA ILE A 692 3.75 -23.14 -10.24
C ILE A 692 3.66 -24.67 -10.38
N ASP A 693 3.35 -25.35 -9.28
CA ASP A 693 3.33 -26.80 -9.19
C ASP A 693 2.25 -27.23 -8.20
N ALA A 694 1.33 -28.10 -8.64
CA ALA A 694 0.21 -28.58 -7.82
C ALA A 694 0.63 -29.63 -6.78
N ASP A 695 1.76 -30.30 -7.01
CA ASP A 695 2.22 -31.43 -6.21
C ASP A 695 2.94 -30.99 -4.93
N PHE A 696 3.59 -31.95 -4.28
CA PHE A 696 4.36 -31.71 -3.07
C PHE A 696 5.43 -30.65 -3.32
N SER A 697 5.47 -29.66 -2.42
CA SER A 697 6.43 -28.57 -2.51
C SER A 697 6.77 -28.03 -1.14
N ALA A 698 8.05 -27.75 -0.88
CA ALA A 698 8.52 -27.22 0.39
C ALA A 698 9.42 -25.99 0.21
N TYR A 699 10.68 -26.06 0.64
CA TYR A 699 11.56 -24.90 0.66
C TYR A 699 11.76 -24.41 -0.76
N SER A 700 11.62 -23.11 -0.99
CA SER A 700 11.81 -22.49 -2.30
C SER A 700 12.76 -21.30 -2.22
N SER A 701 13.44 -20.97 -3.30
CA SER A 701 14.38 -19.85 -3.45
C SER A 701 14.18 -19.21 -4.82
N LEU A 702 14.29 -17.88 -4.89
CA LEU A 702 14.03 -17.09 -6.08
C LEU A 702 15.26 -16.27 -6.49
N THR A 703 15.46 -16.13 -7.80
CA THR A 703 16.37 -15.14 -8.37
C THR A 703 15.84 -14.65 -9.72
N VAL A 704 16.38 -13.54 -10.22
CA VAL A 704 15.97 -12.93 -11.48
C VAL A 704 17.22 -12.62 -12.30
N GLY A 705 17.22 -13.03 -13.56
CA GLY A 705 18.27 -12.68 -14.52
C GLY A 705 18.13 -11.25 -15.02
N GLU A 706 19.21 -10.70 -15.58
CA GLU A 706 19.25 -9.35 -16.14
C GLU A 706 18.24 -9.12 -17.28
N ASP A 707 17.79 -10.19 -17.94
CA ASP A 707 16.79 -10.16 -19.01
C ASP A 707 15.34 -10.26 -18.50
N GLY A 708 15.14 -10.26 -17.17
CA GLY A 708 13.84 -10.41 -16.53
C GLY A 708 13.34 -11.85 -16.41
N THR A 709 14.15 -12.86 -16.79
CA THR A 709 13.81 -14.26 -16.54
C THR A 709 13.84 -14.56 -15.04
N ILE A 710 12.77 -15.13 -14.53
CA ILE A 710 12.61 -15.51 -13.13
C ILE A 710 12.96 -16.99 -12.99
N PHE A 711 13.77 -17.32 -11.99
CA PHE A 711 14.15 -18.68 -11.65
C PHE A 711 13.72 -19.00 -10.22
N LEU A 712 12.94 -20.06 -10.07
CA LEU A 712 12.42 -20.55 -8.80
C LEU A 712 12.92 -21.97 -8.56
N LEU A 713 13.82 -22.15 -7.59
CA LEU A 713 14.33 -23.45 -7.20
C LEU A 713 13.59 -23.93 -5.94
N TYR A 714 13.06 -25.15 -5.93
CA TYR A 714 12.24 -25.63 -4.81
C TYR A 714 12.36 -27.13 -4.55
N GLU A 715 12.18 -27.52 -3.28
CA GLU A 715 12.02 -28.91 -2.87
C GLU A 715 10.63 -29.43 -3.26
N GLY A 716 10.55 -30.63 -3.80
CA GLY A 716 9.29 -31.29 -4.12
C GLY A 716 9.48 -32.78 -4.42
N GLY A 717 8.58 -33.34 -5.23
CA GLY A 717 8.68 -34.70 -5.75
C GLY A 717 7.31 -35.33 -6.01
N GLU A 718 7.24 -36.25 -6.98
CA GLU A 718 6.00 -36.94 -7.34
C GLU A 718 5.51 -37.89 -6.23
N GLU A 719 6.42 -38.64 -5.61
CA GLU A 719 6.06 -39.62 -4.57
C GLU A 719 6.15 -39.07 -3.15
N LYS A 720 7.18 -38.25 -2.85
CA LYS A 720 7.40 -37.66 -1.53
C LYS A 720 7.95 -36.24 -1.60
N LEU A 721 7.67 -35.50 -0.53
CA LEU A 721 7.91 -34.07 -0.37
C LEU A 721 9.36 -33.56 -0.52
N TYR A 722 10.37 -34.43 -0.41
CA TYR A 722 11.78 -34.03 -0.42
C TYR A 722 12.63 -34.92 -1.33
N ASP A 723 12.00 -35.60 -2.28
CA ASP A 723 12.70 -36.51 -3.19
C ASP A 723 13.41 -35.76 -4.32
N GLU A 724 13.03 -34.52 -4.58
CA GLU A 724 13.54 -33.73 -5.70
C GLU A 724 13.79 -32.27 -5.33
N ILE A 725 14.72 -31.65 -6.06
CA ILE A 725 14.79 -30.19 -6.20
C ILE A 725 14.51 -29.86 -7.66
N ASN A 726 13.46 -29.08 -7.88
CA ASN A 726 12.96 -28.66 -9.18
C ASN A 726 13.26 -27.19 -9.42
N VAL A 727 13.42 -26.79 -10.68
CA VAL A 727 13.53 -25.40 -11.11
C VAL A 727 12.40 -25.05 -12.05
N ALA A 728 11.62 -24.04 -11.68
CA ALA A 728 10.67 -23.36 -12.56
C ALA A 728 11.31 -22.11 -13.14
N ILE A 729 11.13 -21.88 -14.45
CA ILE A 729 11.72 -20.77 -15.20
C ILE A 729 10.60 -20.09 -15.98
N PHE A 730 10.36 -18.81 -15.71
CA PHE A 730 9.23 -18.08 -16.29
C PHE A 730 9.52 -16.57 -16.35
N ASN A 731 8.60 -15.79 -16.92
CA ASN A 731 8.69 -14.33 -16.96
C ASN A 731 7.45 -13.66 -16.35
N LEU A 732 7.52 -12.33 -16.17
CA LEU A 732 6.41 -11.55 -15.64
C LEU A 732 5.13 -11.67 -16.49
N PRO A 733 5.16 -11.54 -17.84
CA PRO A 733 3.96 -11.75 -18.65
C PRO A 733 3.23 -13.07 -18.32
N TRP A 734 3.98 -14.18 -18.22
CA TRP A 734 3.39 -15.44 -17.77
C TRP A 734 2.85 -15.34 -16.34
N LEU A 735 3.57 -14.75 -15.39
CA LEU A 735 3.05 -14.62 -14.02
C LEU A 735 1.72 -13.83 -13.94
N LEU A 736 1.57 -12.74 -14.71
CA LEU A 736 0.40 -11.87 -14.69
C LEU A 736 -0.80 -12.41 -15.49
N ASP A 737 -0.59 -13.35 -16.43
CA ASP A 737 -1.64 -14.02 -17.19
C ASP A 737 -2.38 -15.13 -16.39
N GLY A 738 -1.99 -15.36 -15.13
CA GLY A 738 -2.64 -16.35 -14.28
C GLY A 738 -4.02 -15.89 -13.78
N ASP A 739 -4.91 -16.84 -13.51
CA ASP A 739 -6.14 -16.55 -12.76
C ASP A 739 -5.75 -16.14 -11.33
N ASN A 740 -6.12 -14.93 -10.91
CA ASN A 740 -5.86 -14.38 -9.58
C ASN A 740 -6.72 -15.04 -8.46
N SER A 741 -7.18 -16.29 -8.65
CA SER A 741 -8.14 -16.99 -7.77
C SER A 741 -7.52 -17.61 -6.52
#